data_AF-A0A2G8RSH7-F1
#
_entry.id   AF-A0A2G8RSH7-F1
#
_cell.length_a   1.000
_cell.length_b   1.000
_cell.length_c   1.000
_cell.angle_alpha   90.00
_cell.angle_beta   90.00
_cell.angle_gamma   90.00
#
_symmetry.space_group_name_H-M   'P 1'
#
loop_
_entity.id
_entity.type
_entity.pdbx_description
1 polymer ?
#
loop_
_entity_poly.entity_id
_entity_poly.type
_entity_poly.pdbx_seq_one_letter_code
_entity_poly.pdbx_strand_id
1 'polypeptide(L)'
;MSVMPQSLKTVKRKLVDRYAGPYLVKRKVGNLAYELKLPKDLALHPVFHVSLLLPHKESQLPGRHPPEPASIEVEGEEEYEVEEVLESRRYGRWKKLQYLVHWMGWGPEHDSWEDAADLANAPKVVQKFHSTHPDAPSPLNKKTKSLTVEPCSALAAQVLVDALARLLVTLGVPKIIVEWLHRKLEGRRTRLKFDDFESEPFDILSGIDQGCPLSVILYGFYNSPLINSACQKKGEIAVGSMDDVALITVGRTFAETHSKLCDFFDRPGGAREWSASHNSHFSLDKFGLLNMSRRVTDTLGPDLTLGSTTIEPSAFHRFLGVLVDSKLRFHQHVAAALGKGLVWVMALRRLARSQYGLAPALIRRLYLAVALPSTLYAVNTFITPITKPDGACRSRGSIGAVNKLSRIHREAMILITGAMRTTATDIMTAHADTLPFALIIDKLCHRATVRMCTLPPTHPLAPHIQRAAVQYVKRHRSQLHELLHTYVSADSPVRMEKMRPARYHPNTRPAARALTFDDKDLVLEEDEQWMREHKVSVYTDGSEKDGGVGASAVLVRRDNAHRRTLRLYLGPSTDYGIYEAEIVAAIMGTELLRTEKDAVNGPSVALDNKSSIDASQQISTRPSHYLTDYLLQRAAVLHVHSTEKKVRRPKLTLRWVPGHKGVKGNELADLEAKRATQGATENSSARRLPSLLCRPLPISAAKVRLTYVQALSEKATAGWRASVRGRRFLSTDPALPSPKYMKSIKSLSRRQAAVLFQLRCGHVPLHSHLHRIGRAPTPTCPRCGNAPESVLHFLLTCPAHGNARARYLSGMGRRGRDLSALLGTPDAWQPLLRYVGATRRLVHTFGDVTPQQDSRAEAEGPRCRNRASR
;
A
#
# COMPACT_ATOMS: atom_id res chain seq x y z
N MET A 1 47.13 28.47 -11.14
CA MET A 1 46.21 28.18 -12.27
C MET A 1 44.80 28.02 -11.73
N SER A 2 43.78 28.55 -12.39
CA SER A 2 42.36 28.28 -12.07
C SER A 2 41.81 27.21 -13.02
N VAL A 3 40.96 26.31 -12.53
CA VAL A 3 40.47 25.10 -13.23
C VAL A 3 38.99 25.22 -13.57
N MET A 4 38.60 24.84 -14.79
CA MET A 4 37.18 24.79 -15.19
C MET A 4 36.52 23.50 -14.66
N PRO A 5 35.54 23.55 -13.73
CA PRO A 5 34.96 22.35 -13.14
C PRO A 5 33.87 21.76 -14.06
N GLN A 6 34.19 20.76 -14.88
CA GLN A 6 33.21 20.12 -15.77
C GLN A 6 32.32 19.03 -15.10
N SER A 7 32.38 18.80 -13.78
CA SER A 7 31.54 17.76 -13.15
C SER A 7 31.10 18.03 -11.70
N LEU A 8 30.79 19.28 -11.32
CA LEU A 8 30.08 19.54 -10.07
C LEU A 8 28.58 19.22 -10.24
N LYS A 9 28.15 18.03 -9.79
CA LYS A 9 26.73 17.62 -9.68
C LYS A 9 26.10 18.15 -8.38
N THR A 10 26.27 19.43 -8.08
CA THR A 10 25.51 20.08 -7.01
C THR A 10 25.49 21.58 -7.25
N VAL A 11 24.31 22.19 -7.10
CA VAL A 11 23.98 23.63 -7.27
C VAL A 11 23.60 24.09 -8.70
N LYS A 12 22.54 24.91 -8.77
CA LYS A 12 21.90 25.40 -10.00
C LYS A 12 22.84 26.31 -10.82
N ARG A 13 22.84 26.04 -12.11
CA ARG A 13 23.67 26.54 -13.24
C ARG A 13 23.73 28.06 -13.53
N LYS A 14 23.48 29.00 -12.60
CA LYS A 14 23.36 30.43 -12.99
C LYS A 14 24.23 31.49 -12.33
N LEU A 15 24.98 31.24 -11.27
CA LEU A 15 25.90 32.25 -10.69
C LEU A 15 27.11 31.59 -10.02
N VAL A 16 27.98 30.93 -10.80
CA VAL A 16 29.25 30.38 -10.29
C VAL A 16 30.36 30.83 -11.22
N ASP A 17 31.50 31.23 -10.65
CA ASP A 17 32.69 31.56 -11.41
C ASP A 17 33.09 30.41 -12.33
N ARG A 18 33.41 30.75 -13.58
CA ARG A 18 33.65 29.78 -14.64
C ARG A 18 34.91 28.92 -14.36
N TYR A 19 35.80 29.37 -13.50
CA TYR A 19 37.03 28.68 -13.09
C TYR A 19 37.22 28.78 -11.57
N ALA A 20 37.50 27.65 -10.91
CA ALA A 20 37.81 27.56 -9.48
C ALA A 20 39.33 27.62 -9.26
N GLY A 21 39.80 28.30 -8.20
CA GLY A 21 41.23 28.46 -7.89
C GLY A 21 41.56 29.87 -7.40
N PRO A 22 42.84 30.18 -7.12
CA PRO A 22 44.04 29.58 -7.73
C PRO A 22 44.57 28.31 -7.05
N TYR A 23 45.03 27.36 -7.86
CA TYR A 23 45.79 26.19 -7.41
C TYR A 23 47.23 26.21 -7.98
N LEU A 24 48.19 25.76 -7.17
CA LEU A 24 49.60 25.66 -7.55
C LEU A 24 49.84 24.48 -8.49
N VAL A 25 50.64 24.68 -9.53
CA VAL A 25 51.08 23.59 -10.42
C VAL A 25 52.23 22.84 -9.73
N LYS A 26 52.03 21.56 -9.42
CA LYS A 26 53.08 20.71 -8.85
C LYS A 26 54.12 20.32 -9.89
N ARG A 27 53.66 19.82 -11.05
CA ARG A 27 54.51 19.41 -12.15
C ARG A 27 53.73 19.27 -13.45
N LYS A 28 54.44 19.31 -14.58
CA LYS A 28 53.92 18.95 -15.90
C LYS A 28 53.98 17.43 -16.06
N VAL A 29 52.86 16.79 -16.33
CA VAL A 29 52.74 15.31 -16.42
C VAL A 29 52.85 14.81 -17.87
N GLY A 30 52.61 15.70 -18.85
CA GLY A 30 52.79 15.43 -20.27
C GLY A 30 52.70 16.71 -21.11
N ASN A 31 52.76 16.62 -22.44
CA ASN A 31 52.81 17.80 -23.32
C ASN A 31 51.63 18.77 -23.14
N LEU A 32 50.46 18.26 -22.74
CA LEU A 32 49.23 19.03 -22.60
C LEU A 32 48.54 18.85 -21.23
N ALA A 33 49.21 18.30 -20.21
CA ALA A 33 48.60 18.03 -18.90
C ALA A 33 49.50 18.46 -17.72
N TYR A 34 48.87 19.04 -16.69
CA TYR A 34 49.51 19.55 -15.48
C TYR A 34 48.85 18.97 -14.22
N GLU A 35 49.67 18.60 -13.25
CA GLU A 35 49.23 18.20 -11.90
C GLU A 35 49.15 19.42 -10.99
N LEU A 36 48.03 19.60 -10.30
CA LEU A 36 47.77 20.71 -9.38
C LEU A 36 47.77 20.25 -7.92
N LYS A 37 48.17 21.14 -7.01
CA LYS A 37 48.01 20.96 -5.56
C LYS A 37 46.59 21.35 -5.17
N LEU A 38 45.69 20.37 -5.09
CA LEU A 38 44.31 20.54 -4.63
C LEU A 38 44.20 20.36 -3.10
N PRO A 39 43.25 21.04 -2.42
CA PRO A 39 42.85 20.73 -1.05
C PRO A 39 42.34 19.30 -0.93
N LYS A 40 42.52 18.65 0.23
CA LYS A 40 42.15 17.24 0.45
C LYS A 40 40.64 16.99 0.34
N ASP A 41 39.85 18.05 0.46
CA ASP A 41 38.39 18.04 0.55
C ASP A 41 37.73 18.07 -0.84
N LEU A 42 38.50 18.43 -1.88
CA LEU A 42 38.10 18.29 -3.26
C LEU A 42 38.39 16.87 -3.75
N ALA A 43 37.34 16.05 -3.86
CA ALA A 43 37.38 14.71 -4.47
C ALA A 43 37.55 14.75 -6.01
N LEU A 44 38.54 15.52 -6.51
CA LEU A 44 38.91 15.60 -7.92
C LEU A 44 40.29 14.99 -8.14
N HIS A 45 40.47 14.34 -9.30
CA HIS A 45 41.79 13.88 -9.71
C HIS A 45 42.71 15.09 -9.98
N PRO A 46 43.96 15.13 -9.48
CA PRO A 46 44.79 16.34 -9.48
C PRO A 46 45.42 16.70 -10.83
N VAL A 47 45.26 15.86 -11.87
CA VAL A 47 45.84 16.07 -13.20
C VAL A 47 44.80 16.61 -14.19
N PHE A 48 45.08 17.76 -14.80
CA PHE A 48 44.17 18.45 -15.72
C PHE A 48 44.85 18.76 -17.06
N HIS A 49 44.06 18.68 -18.14
CA HIS A 49 44.50 19.12 -19.46
C HIS A 49 44.61 20.66 -19.52
N VAL A 50 45.58 21.20 -20.28
CA VAL A 50 45.89 22.64 -20.36
C VAL A 50 44.68 23.49 -20.78
N SER A 51 43.78 22.95 -21.59
CA SER A 51 42.55 23.63 -22.03
C SER A 51 41.54 23.89 -20.89
N LEU A 52 41.72 23.26 -19.73
CA LEU A 52 40.88 23.44 -18.55
C LEU A 52 41.52 24.40 -17.53
N LEU A 53 42.69 24.97 -17.84
CA LEU A 53 43.49 25.80 -16.94
C LEU A 53 43.60 27.24 -17.45
N LEU A 54 43.50 28.21 -16.54
CA LEU A 54 43.83 29.61 -16.79
C LEU A 54 44.94 30.12 -15.85
N PRO A 55 45.91 30.91 -16.36
CA PRO A 55 46.84 31.65 -15.50
C PRO A 55 46.08 32.56 -14.54
N HIS A 56 46.37 32.44 -13.25
CA HIS A 56 45.78 33.33 -12.26
C HIS A 56 46.54 34.66 -12.27
N LYS A 57 45.83 35.78 -12.27
CA LYS A 57 46.39 37.12 -12.15
C LYS A 57 45.75 37.78 -10.92
N GLU A 58 46.58 38.24 -9.99
CA GLU A 58 46.11 38.99 -8.84
C GLU A 58 45.59 40.37 -9.25
N SER A 59 44.52 40.81 -8.60
CA SER A 59 43.89 42.12 -8.84
C SER A 59 44.70 43.22 -8.16
N GLN A 60 45.27 44.16 -8.93
CA GLN A 60 46.08 45.28 -8.41
C GLN A 60 45.25 46.51 -7.97
N LEU A 61 43.95 46.34 -7.68
CA LEU A 61 43.07 47.42 -7.25
C LEU A 61 43.18 47.65 -5.73
N PRO A 62 43.58 48.85 -5.26
CA PRO A 62 43.72 49.13 -3.83
C PRO A 62 42.36 49.07 -3.08
N GLY A 63 42.32 48.44 -1.90
CA GLY A 63 41.14 48.45 -1.01
C GLY A 63 40.26 47.18 -1.00
N ARG A 64 40.70 46.07 -1.60
CA ARG A 64 40.07 44.75 -1.41
C ARG A 64 40.97 43.85 -0.57
N HIS A 65 40.57 43.62 0.68
CA HIS A 65 41.13 42.54 1.51
C HIS A 65 40.66 41.16 0.99
N PRO A 66 41.40 40.08 1.29
CA PRO A 66 40.92 38.72 1.03
C PRO A 66 39.55 38.50 1.72
N PRO A 67 38.65 37.71 1.12
CA PRO A 67 37.33 37.48 1.70
C PRO A 67 37.48 36.79 3.07
N GLU A 68 36.63 37.18 4.01
CA GLU A 68 36.44 36.50 5.29
C GLU A 68 36.16 35.00 5.07
N PRO A 69 36.53 34.11 6.03
CA PRO A 69 36.21 32.69 5.95
C PRO A 69 34.71 32.50 5.70
N ALA A 70 34.37 31.76 4.64
CA ALA A 70 32.98 31.63 4.19
C ALA A 70 32.12 30.92 5.24
N SER A 71 31.00 31.54 5.64
CA SER A 71 29.94 30.87 6.39
C SER A 71 29.28 29.78 5.53
N ILE A 72 28.85 28.70 6.17
CA ILE A 72 28.16 27.58 5.55
C ILE A 72 26.66 27.77 5.79
N GLU A 73 25.86 27.90 4.73
CA GLU A 73 24.41 27.99 4.88
C GLU A 73 23.80 26.59 5.11
N VAL A 74 23.33 26.33 6.33
CA VAL A 74 22.65 25.09 6.72
C VAL A 74 21.21 25.41 7.12
N GLU A 75 20.24 24.76 6.48
CA GLU A 75 18.80 25.00 6.67
C GLU A 75 18.29 26.45 6.48
N GLY A 76 19.12 27.36 5.93
CA GLY A 76 18.78 28.76 5.68
C GLY A 76 19.37 29.76 6.69
N GLU A 77 20.26 29.29 7.58
CA GLU A 77 21.01 30.09 8.56
C GLU A 77 22.51 29.97 8.28
N GLU A 78 23.28 31.04 8.55
CA GLU A 78 24.73 31.09 8.37
C GLU A 78 25.43 30.42 9.56
N GLU A 79 26.19 29.35 9.31
CA GLU A 79 26.96 28.61 10.32
C GLU A 79 28.47 28.77 10.08
N TYR A 80 29.26 28.75 11.16
CA TYR A 80 30.72 28.82 11.15
C TYR A 80 31.33 27.52 11.69
N GLU A 81 32.46 27.10 11.12
CA GLU A 81 33.12 25.86 11.54
C GLU A 81 33.89 26.06 12.85
N VAL A 82 33.69 25.15 13.80
CA VAL A 82 34.34 25.15 15.11
C VAL A 82 35.64 24.36 15.03
N GLU A 83 36.76 25.00 15.37
CA GLU A 83 38.08 24.36 15.44
C GLU A 83 38.25 23.58 16.76
N GLU A 84 38.03 24.27 17.88
CA GLU A 84 38.10 23.66 19.20
C GLU A 84 37.20 24.33 20.24
N VAL A 85 36.92 23.59 21.32
CA VAL A 85 36.23 24.11 22.51
C VAL A 85 37.27 24.25 23.61
N LEU A 86 37.45 25.48 24.09
CA LEU A 86 38.48 25.82 25.07
C LEU A 86 38.00 25.64 26.51
N GLU A 87 36.76 26.05 26.80
CA GLU A 87 36.18 25.99 28.14
C GLU A 87 34.67 25.69 28.11
N SER A 88 34.11 25.29 29.25
CA SER A 88 32.66 25.20 29.44
C SER A 88 32.22 25.76 30.78
N ARG A 89 31.08 26.45 30.80
CA ARG A 89 30.54 27.07 32.02
C ARG A 89 29.03 26.97 32.08
N ARG A 90 28.47 27.11 33.29
CA ARG A 90 27.03 27.34 33.49
C ARG A 90 26.79 28.79 33.83
N TYR A 91 26.18 29.54 32.92
CA TYR A 91 26.05 31.01 33.04
C TYR A 91 24.57 31.47 33.02
N GLY A 92 24.31 32.61 33.66
CA GLY A 92 23.00 33.25 33.77
C GLY A 92 22.04 32.66 34.81
N ARG A 93 20.88 33.33 34.97
CA ARG A 93 19.83 33.01 35.98
C ARG A 93 19.31 31.57 35.89
N TRP A 94 19.36 30.95 34.71
CA TRP A 94 18.87 29.60 34.43
C TRP A 94 19.97 28.52 34.39
N LYS A 95 21.23 28.88 34.71
CA LYS A 95 22.41 27.98 34.67
C LYS A 95 22.52 27.21 33.33
N LYS A 96 22.35 27.91 32.21
CA LYS A 96 22.50 27.34 30.85
C LYS A 96 23.95 26.96 30.61
N LEU A 97 24.16 25.85 29.89
CA LEU A 97 25.49 25.39 29.51
C LEU A 97 25.99 26.15 28.28
N GLN A 98 27.17 26.75 28.38
CA GLN A 98 27.86 27.45 27.29
C GLN A 98 29.26 26.88 27.10
N TYR A 99 29.76 26.95 25.86
CA TYR A 99 31.11 26.58 25.47
C TYR A 99 31.86 27.81 24.95
N LEU A 100 33.12 27.97 25.33
CA LEU A 100 34.02 28.95 24.70
C LEU A 100 34.60 28.30 23.46
N VAL A 101 34.29 28.88 22.30
CA VAL A 101 34.56 28.31 20.98
C VAL A 101 35.69 29.07 20.31
N HIS A 102 36.69 28.32 19.83
CA HIS A 102 37.69 28.81 18.90
C HIS A 102 37.25 28.45 17.47
N TRP A 103 37.12 29.46 16.61
CA TRP A 103 36.54 29.32 15.27
C TRP A 103 37.62 29.02 14.22
N MET A 104 37.33 28.08 13.32
CA MET A 104 38.30 27.65 12.32
C MET A 104 38.64 28.78 11.35
N GLY A 105 39.93 29.11 11.27
CA GLY A 105 40.45 30.15 10.39
C GLY A 105 40.36 31.58 10.95
N TRP A 106 40.01 31.73 12.24
CA TRP A 106 39.99 33.00 12.94
C TRP A 106 41.03 33.06 14.05
N GLY A 107 41.52 34.26 14.38
CA GLY A 107 42.43 34.46 15.51
C GLY A 107 41.71 34.39 16.88
N PRO A 108 42.44 34.22 17.99
CA PRO A 108 41.88 34.12 19.35
C PRO A 108 41.03 35.33 19.77
N GLU A 109 41.23 36.49 19.12
CA GLU A 109 40.42 37.69 19.32
C GLU A 109 38.94 37.51 18.94
N HIS A 110 38.61 36.43 18.23
CA HIS A 110 37.24 36.07 17.82
C HIS A 110 36.61 34.95 18.67
N ASP A 111 37.29 34.47 19.70
CA ASP A 111 36.76 33.41 20.57
C ASP A 111 35.50 33.89 21.31
N SER A 112 34.41 33.13 21.20
CA SER A 112 33.10 33.53 21.74
C SER A 112 32.41 32.43 22.55
N TRP A 113 31.59 32.85 23.50
CA TRP A 113 30.78 31.94 24.33
C TRP A 113 29.46 31.64 23.64
N GLU A 114 29.31 30.40 23.17
CA GLU A 114 28.11 29.93 22.46
C GLU A 114 27.26 29.02 23.35
N ASP A 115 25.93 29.08 23.20
CA ASP A 115 25.04 28.18 23.93
C ASP A 115 25.26 26.74 23.43
N ALA A 116 25.19 25.75 24.32
CA ALA A 116 25.40 24.34 23.94
C ALA A 116 24.42 23.81 22.86
N ALA A 117 23.31 24.52 22.62
CA ALA A 117 22.38 24.21 21.55
C ALA A 117 22.92 24.61 20.16
N ASP A 118 23.77 25.64 20.09
CA ASP A 118 24.28 26.21 18.86
C ASP A 118 25.47 25.38 18.32
N LEU A 119 26.13 24.60 19.19
CA LEU A 119 27.14 23.60 18.81
C LEU A 119 26.55 22.23 18.38
N ALA A 120 25.25 22.13 18.09
CA ALA A 120 24.62 20.87 17.70
C ALA A 120 25.28 20.19 16.48
N ASN A 121 25.90 21.00 15.60
CA ASN A 121 26.57 20.53 14.39
C ASN A 121 28.07 20.23 14.58
N ALA A 122 28.63 20.45 15.78
CA ALA A 122 30.04 20.17 16.13
C ALA A 122 30.21 19.14 17.29
N PRO A 123 29.49 17.99 17.30
CA PRO A 123 29.48 17.08 18.45
C PRO A 123 30.84 16.43 18.75
N LYS A 124 31.68 16.23 17.73
CA LYS A 124 33.00 15.61 17.89
C LYS A 124 33.95 16.48 18.73
N VAL A 125 33.92 17.80 18.52
CA VAL A 125 34.77 18.74 19.23
C VAL A 125 34.34 18.85 20.70
N VAL A 126 33.03 18.92 20.94
CA VAL A 126 32.47 18.90 22.30
C VAL A 126 32.81 17.60 23.02
N GLN A 127 32.69 16.44 22.35
CA GLN A 127 33.03 15.14 22.94
C GLN A 127 34.52 15.03 23.26
N LYS A 128 35.40 15.52 22.37
CA LYS A 128 36.85 15.59 22.59
C LYS A 128 37.16 16.43 23.85
N PHE A 129 36.55 17.60 23.99
CA PHE A 129 36.73 18.45 25.17
C PHE A 129 36.33 17.75 26.49
N HIS A 130 35.18 17.07 26.55
CA HIS A 130 34.75 16.36 27.76
C HIS A 130 35.55 15.08 28.05
N SER A 131 36.21 14.51 27.05
CA SER A 131 37.13 13.39 27.27
C SER A 131 38.42 13.81 27.98
N THR A 132 38.87 15.05 27.76
CA THR A 132 40.08 15.61 28.39
C THR A 132 39.77 16.43 29.64
N HIS A 133 38.53 16.89 29.82
CA HIS A 133 38.07 17.68 30.97
C HIS A 133 36.82 17.04 31.63
N PRO A 134 36.96 15.89 32.32
CA PRO A 134 35.82 15.12 32.84
C PRO A 134 35.00 15.85 33.92
N ASP A 135 35.60 16.79 34.65
CA ASP A 135 34.94 17.58 35.69
C ASP A 135 34.24 18.85 35.16
N ALA A 136 34.36 19.12 33.85
CA ALA A 136 33.72 20.26 33.22
C ALA A 136 32.19 20.06 33.12
N PRO A 137 31.37 21.12 33.26
CA PRO A 137 29.91 21.00 33.16
C PRO A 137 29.43 20.34 31.85
N SER A 138 28.74 19.18 31.94
CA SER A 138 28.29 18.40 30.77
C SER A 138 26.77 18.17 30.67
N PRO A 139 26.24 17.81 29.48
CA PRO A 139 24.82 17.53 29.28
C PRO A 139 24.36 16.10 29.67
N LEU A 140 25.29 15.17 29.94
CA LEU A 140 25.00 13.73 30.13
C LEU A 140 24.75 13.37 31.60
N ASN A 141 23.55 13.59 32.14
CA ASN A 141 23.26 13.05 33.48
C ASN A 141 21.77 12.77 33.85
N LYS A 142 20.96 12.12 32.98
CA LYS A 142 19.57 11.71 33.35
C LYS A 142 19.11 10.33 32.83
N LYS A 143 18.59 9.51 33.76
CA LYS A 143 18.00 8.15 33.59
C LYS A 143 16.85 8.12 32.56
N THR A 144 16.92 7.28 31.51
CA THR A 144 15.93 7.24 30.40
C THR A 144 15.78 5.85 29.75
N LYS A 145 14.56 5.30 29.67
CA LYS A 145 14.29 4.05 28.93
C LYS A 145 14.77 4.13 27.46
N SER A 146 15.63 3.21 27.07
CA SER A 146 16.32 3.11 25.78
C SER A 146 15.94 1.79 25.08
N LEU A 147 15.95 1.83 23.75
CA LEU A 147 15.71 0.68 22.88
C LEU A 147 16.83 0.67 21.84
N THR A 148 17.53 -0.45 21.68
CA THR A 148 18.57 -0.58 20.65
C THR A 148 18.17 -1.66 19.66
N VAL A 149 18.27 -1.35 18.37
CA VAL A 149 17.97 -2.29 17.28
C VAL A 149 19.22 -2.53 16.45
N GLU A 150 19.55 -3.79 16.19
CA GLU A 150 20.63 -4.22 15.32
C GLU A 150 20.12 -5.16 14.22
N PRO A 151 20.02 -4.69 12.97
CA PRO A 151 19.81 -5.49 11.79
C PRO A 151 21.14 -6.14 11.37
N CYS A 152 21.08 -7.45 11.18
CA CYS A 152 22.14 -8.30 10.70
C CYS A 152 21.67 -8.98 9.41
N SER A 153 22.54 -9.05 8.40
CA SER A 153 22.29 -9.81 7.18
C SER A 153 23.16 -11.07 7.17
N ALA A 154 22.55 -12.24 7.03
CA ALA A 154 23.24 -13.52 6.95
C ALA A 154 23.01 -14.18 5.57
N LEU A 155 24.07 -14.65 4.92
CA LEU A 155 24.05 -15.11 3.53
C LEU A 155 23.45 -16.52 3.39
N ALA A 156 22.36 -16.64 2.63
CA ALA A 156 21.73 -17.94 2.31
C ALA A 156 22.60 -18.90 1.47
N ALA A 157 23.72 -18.43 0.91
CA ALA A 157 24.61 -19.20 0.04
C ALA A 157 25.49 -20.22 0.78
N GLN A 158 25.54 -20.20 2.12
CA GLN A 158 26.46 -21.03 2.92
C GLN A 158 25.77 -22.10 3.77
N VAL A 159 24.46 -22.34 3.58
CA VAL A 159 23.69 -23.30 4.38
C VAL A 159 24.34 -24.69 4.35
N LEU A 160 24.74 -25.19 5.52
CA LEU A 160 25.22 -26.55 5.69
C LEU A 160 24.02 -27.51 5.69
N VAL A 161 23.92 -28.36 4.66
CA VAL A 161 22.79 -29.27 4.45
C VAL A 161 22.60 -30.22 5.65
N ASP A 162 23.68 -30.77 6.18
CA ASP A 162 23.61 -31.69 7.33
C ASP A 162 23.17 -31.00 8.61
N ALA A 163 23.60 -29.75 8.83
CA ALA A 163 23.17 -28.97 9.98
C ALA A 163 21.68 -28.62 9.89
N LEU A 164 21.22 -28.22 8.70
CA LEU A 164 19.81 -28.00 8.42
C LEU A 164 18.99 -29.28 8.66
N ALA A 165 19.46 -30.43 8.16
CA ALA A 165 18.76 -31.69 8.32
C ALA A 165 18.65 -32.12 9.79
N ARG A 166 19.73 -32.04 10.57
CA ARG A 166 19.71 -32.28 12.01
C ARG A 166 18.69 -31.38 12.71
N LEU A 167 18.69 -30.08 12.38
CA LEU A 167 17.73 -29.13 12.93
C LEU A 167 16.28 -29.48 12.58
N LEU A 168 16.00 -29.86 11.32
CA LEU A 168 14.66 -30.27 10.91
C LEU A 168 14.18 -31.50 11.69
N VAL A 169 15.06 -32.48 11.94
CA VAL A 169 14.74 -33.65 12.79
C VAL A 169 14.44 -33.21 14.23
N THR A 170 15.26 -32.33 14.83
CA THR A 170 15.03 -31.80 16.18
C THR A 170 13.70 -31.05 16.29
N LEU A 171 13.29 -30.35 15.23
CA LEU A 171 12.01 -29.65 15.16
C LEU A 171 10.81 -30.56 14.86
N GLY A 172 11.03 -31.87 14.74
CA GLY A 172 9.97 -32.87 14.53
C GLY A 172 9.49 -32.97 13.08
N VAL A 173 10.27 -32.51 12.11
CA VAL A 173 9.95 -32.70 10.69
C VAL A 173 10.07 -34.19 10.34
N PRO A 174 9.04 -34.79 9.68
CA PRO A 174 9.07 -36.21 9.32
C PRO A 174 10.33 -36.63 8.57
N LYS A 175 10.94 -37.74 9.00
CA LYS A 175 12.21 -38.27 8.45
C LYS A 175 12.20 -38.38 6.92
N ILE A 176 11.08 -38.83 6.33
CA ILE A 176 10.91 -38.94 4.88
C ILE A 176 11.12 -37.62 4.13
N ILE A 177 10.72 -36.48 4.73
CA ILE A 177 10.91 -35.15 4.14
C ILE A 177 12.39 -34.75 4.23
N VAL A 178 13.05 -35.05 5.36
CA VAL A 178 14.47 -34.75 5.57
C VAL A 178 15.35 -35.59 4.64
N GLU A 179 15.07 -36.88 4.48
CA GLU A 179 15.77 -37.77 3.54
C GLU A 179 15.57 -37.34 2.09
N TRP A 180 14.35 -36.94 1.72
CA TRP A 180 14.08 -36.38 0.40
C TRP A 180 14.89 -35.09 0.15
N LEU A 181 14.98 -34.21 1.16
CA LEU A 181 15.78 -32.98 1.08
C LEU A 181 17.26 -33.28 0.83
N HIS A 182 17.82 -34.24 1.57
CA HIS A 182 19.20 -34.69 1.37
C HIS A 182 19.44 -35.13 -0.06
N ARG A 183 18.62 -36.07 -0.56
CA ARG A 183 18.74 -36.58 -1.94
C ARG A 183 18.61 -35.49 -2.99
N LYS A 184 17.78 -34.47 -2.73
CA LYS A 184 17.60 -33.33 -3.64
C LYS A 184 18.84 -32.43 -3.70
N LEU A 185 19.57 -32.28 -2.60
CA LEU A 185 20.71 -31.36 -2.50
C LEU A 185 22.08 -32.04 -2.71
N GLU A 186 22.10 -33.38 -2.74
CA GLU A 186 23.29 -34.20 -2.96
C GLU A 186 23.72 -34.24 -4.45
N GLY A 187 25.02 -34.34 -4.71
CA GLY A 187 25.58 -34.54 -6.05
C GLY A 187 25.39 -33.38 -7.04
N ARG A 188 25.03 -32.19 -6.56
CA ARG A 188 24.82 -31.01 -7.41
C ARG A 188 26.15 -30.51 -7.97
N ARG A 189 26.18 -30.19 -9.26
CA ARG A 189 27.32 -29.58 -9.97
C ARG A 189 26.90 -28.30 -10.67
N THR A 190 27.81 -27.36 -10.82
CA THR A 190 27.58 -26.13 -11.59
C THR A 190 28.81 -25.74 -12.39
N ARG A 191 28.64 -24.77 -13.30
CA ARG A 191 29.68 -24.11 -14.07
C ARG A 191 29.50 -22.59 -13.95
N LEU A 192 30.59 -21.85 -14.04
CA LEU A 192 30.54 -20.38 -14.17
C LEU A 192 30.58 -20.02 -15.66
N LYS A 193 29.73 -19.08 -16.08
CA LYS A 193 29.71 -18.57 -17.45
C LYS A 193 29.80 -17.05 -17.44
N PHE A 194 30.84 -16.51 -18.08
CA PHE A 194 31.08 -15.07 -18.24
C PHE A 194 31.39 -14.79 -19.69
N ASP A 195 30.54 -14.03 -20.38
CA ASP A 195 30.68 -13.70 -21.80
C ASP A 195 31.01 -14.93 -22.68
N ASP A 196 32.28 -15.12 -23.05
CA ASP A 196 32.85 -16.21 -23.87
C ASP A 196 33.58 -17.31 -23.07
N PHE A 197 33.71 -17.17 -21.75
CA PHE A 197 34.31 -18.17 -20.86
C PHE A 197 33.25 -19.05 -20.17
N GLU A 198 33.46 -20.36 -20.20
CA GLU A 198 32.71 -21.34 -19.41
C GLU A 198 33.70 -22.21 -18.61
N SER A 199 33.50 -22.30 -17.30
CA SER A 199 34.38 -23.12 -16.44
C SER A 199 34.08 -24.62 -16.58
N GLU A 200 35.04 -25.44 -16.18
CA GLU A 200 34.76 -26.86 -15.90
C GLU A 200 33.67 -27.02 -14.83
N PRO A 201 32.88 -28.11 -14.87
CA PRO A 201 31.93 -28.41 -13.80
C PRO A 201 32.65 -28.63 -12.48
N PHE A 202 32.12 -28.02 -11.42
CA PHE A 202 32.56 -28.28 -10.04
C PHE A 202 31.36 -28.58 -9.14
N ASP A 203 31.61 -29.31 -8.06
CA ASP A 203 30.59 -29.73 -7.11
C ASP A 203 30.12 -28.58 -6.21
N ILE A 204 28.82 -28.54 -5.93
CA ILE A 204 28.20 -27.60 -4.99
C ILE A 204 28.08 -28.28 -3.63
N LEU A 205 29.06 -28.03 -2.76
CA LEU A 205 29.18 -28.69 -1.46
C LEU A 205 28.27 -28.10 -0.37
N SER A 206 27.74 -26.89 -0.57
CA SER A 206 26.91 -26.19 0.42
C SER A 206 25.85 -25.30 -0.24
N GLY A 207 24.92 -24.79 0.56
CA GLY A 207 23.85 -23.91 0.13
C GLY A 207 22.60 -24.64 -0.38
N ILE A 208 21.48 -23.94 -0.33
CA ILE A 208 20.17 -24.38 -0.84
C ILE A 208 19.89 -23.73 -2.20
N ASP A 209 19.02 -24.34 -3.01
CA ASP A 209 18.83 -23.92 -4.41
C ASP A 209 18.25 -22.49 -4.51
N GLN A 210 18.97 -21.60 -5.18
CA GLN A 210 18.50 -20.24 -5.44
C GLN A 210 17.35 -20.27 -6.46
N GLY A 211 16.30 -19.46 -6.23
CA GLY A 211 15.09 -19.45 -7.04
C GLY A 211 14.08 -20.55 -6.71
N CYS A 212 14.42 -21.53 -5.86
CA CYS A 212 13.48 -22.52 -5.37
C CYS A 212 12.61 -21.93 -4.24
N PRO A 213 11.26 -21.95 -4.35
CA PRO A 213 10.38 -21.43 -3.28
C PRO A 213 10.57 -22.13 -1.93
N LEU A 214 10.96 -23.41 -1.93
CA LEU A 214 11.19 -24.17 -0.71
C LEU A 214 12.42 -23.66 0.07
N SER A 215 13.44 -23.15 -0.64
CA SER A 215 14.67 -22.64 -0.01
C SER A 215 14.40 -21.52 0.98
N VAL A 216 13.42 -20.65 0.69
CA VAL A 216 13.00 -19.58 1.61
C VAL A 216 12.48 -20.15 2.94
N ILE A 217 11.71 -21.23 2.88
CA ILE A 217 11.14 -21.88 4.06
C ILE A 217 12.24 -22.58 4.86
N LEU A 218 13.13 -23.30 4.17
CA LEU A 218 14.25 -24.00 4.79
C LEU A 218 15.21 -23.05 5.48
N TYR A 219 15.50 -21.90 4.88
CA TYR A 219 16.34 -20.88 5.51
C TYR A 219 15.67 -20.30 6.77
N GLY A 220 14.35 -20.17 6.77
CA GLY A 220 13.60 -19.80 7.98
C GLY A 220 13.80 -20.78 9.14
N PHE A 221 13.81 -22.09 8.85
CA PHE A 221 14.19 -23.10 9.85
C PHE A 221 15.64 -22.94 10.27
N TYR A 222 16.56 -22.81 9.31
CA TYR A 222 18.00 -22.66 9.56
C TYR A 222 18.34 -21.49 10.48
N ASN A 223 17.64 -20.35 10.33
CA ASN A 223 17.84 -19.15 11.13
C ASN A 223 17.09 -19.18 12.48
N SER A 224 16.21 -20.16 12.69
CA SER A 224 15.37 -20.22 13.90
C SER A 224 16.15 -20.34 15.22
N PRO A 225 17.30 -21.05 15.34
CA PRO A 225 18.04 -21.11 16.59
C PRO A 225 18.57 -19.74 17.04
N LEU A 226 19.06 -18.91 16.10
CA LEU A 226 19.49 -17.54 16.38
C LEU A 226 18.33 -16.70 16.92
N ILE A 227 17.18 -16.73 16.25
CA ILE A 227 15.99 -15.98 16.68
C ILE A 227 15.50 -16.44 18.06
N ASN A 228 15.48 -17.76 18.28
CA ASN A 228 15.01 -18.36 19.52
C ASN A 228 15.99 -18.19 20.68
N SER A 229 17.25 -17.85 20.41
CA SER A 229 18.22 -17.56 21.46
C SER A 229 17.86 -16.29 22.25
N ALA A 230 17.01 -15.39 21.73
CA ALA A 230 16.65 -14.12 22.39
C ALA A 230 15.77 -14.35 23.63
N CYS A 231 16.14 -13.72 24.76
CA CYS A 231 15.43 -13.88 26.02
C CYS A 231 14.43 -12.74 26.28
N GLN A 232 13.15 -12.98 25.96
CA GLN A 232 12.08 -11.99 26.19
C GLN A 232 11.98 -11.51 27.64
N LYS A 233 12.25 -12.38 28.63
CA LYS A 233 12.24 -12.02 30.06
C LYS A 233 13.32 -11.01 30.43
N LYS A 234 14.45 -10.98 29.72
CA LYS A 234 15.53 -10.00 29.87
C LYS A 234 15.28 -8.70 29.09
N GLY A 235 14.18 -8.62 28.34
CA GLY A 235 13.86 -7.49 27.46
C GLY A 235 14.54 -7.58 26.09
N GLU A 236 14.88 -8.79 25.63
CA GLU A 236 15.47 -9.06 24.31
C GLU A 236 14.40 -9.64 23.39
N ILE A 237 14.38 -9.21 22.13
CA ILE A 237 13.52 -9.75 21.09
C ILE A 237 14.34 -9.85 19.80
N ALA A 238 14.37 -11.02 19.17
CA ALA A 238 14.87 -11.18 17.82
C ALA A 238 13.69 -11.36 16.85
N VAL A 239 13.75 -10.69 15.71
CA VAL A 239 12.79 -10.87 14.61
C VAL A 239 13.55 -10.98 13.31
N GLY A 240 13.26 -12.00 12.51
CA GLY A 240 13.94 -12.22 11.24
C GLY A 240 12.99 -12.43 10.09
N SER A 241 13.40 -12.00 8.90
CA SER A 241 12.81 -12.40 7.63
C SER A 241 13.93 -12.81 6.69
N MET A 242 14.03 -14.12 6.45
CA MET A 242 15.12 -14.70 5.68
C MET A 242 16.48 -14.26 6.25
N ASP A 243 17.25 -13.51 5.47
CA ASP A 243 18.57 -12.98 5.74
C ASP A 243 18.56 -11.75 6.65
N ASP A 244 17.49 -10.95 6.67
CA ASP A 244 17.37 -9.78 7.53
C ASP A 244 16.92 -10.17 8.95
N VAL A 245 17.79 -10.06 9.95
CA VAL A 245 17.48 -10.30 11.37
C VAL A 245 17.67 -9.02 12.17
N ALA A 246 16.65 -8.56 12.88
CA ALA A 246 16.77 -7.48 13.86
C ALA A 246 16.78 -8.01 15.29
N LEU A 247 17.82 -7.66 16.03
CA LEU A 247 17.92 -7.85 17.48
C LEU A 247 17.46 -6.57 18.17
N ILE A 248 16.57 -6.70 19.15
CA ILE A 248 15.93 -5.57 19.82
C ILE A 248 16.11 -5.74 21.32
N THR A 249 16.78 -4.80 21.98
CA THR A 249 16.97 -4.81 23.44
C THR A 249 16.34 -3.59 24.09
N VAL A 250 15.67 -3.80 25.23
CA VAL A 250 15.02 -2.74 26.02
C VAL A 250 15.74 -2.58 27.35
N GLY A 251 16.09 -1.35 27.72
CA GLY A 251 16.79 -1.04 28.97
C GLY A 251 16.45 0.35 29.52
N ARG A 252 17.07 0.74 30.64
CA ARG A 252 16.97 2.06 31.28
C ARG A 252 18.07 3.04 30.84
N THR A 253 19.09 2.57 30.14
CA THR A 253 20.22 3.35 29.59
C THR A 253 20.76 2.64 28.34
N PHE A 254 21.46 3.38 27.45
CA PHE A 254 22.09 2.75 26.28
C PHE A 254 23.15 1.72 26.67
N ALA A 255 23.90 1.97 27.75
CA ALA A 255 24.84 1.01 28.32
C ALA A 255 24.17 -0.33 28.70
N GLU A 256 22.98 -0.28 29.32
CA GLU A 256 22.23 -1.51 29.67
C GLU A 256 21.80 -2.27 28.42
N THR A 257 21.29 -1.58 27.41
CA THR A 257 20.86 -2.21 26.14
C THR A 257 22.05 -2.78 25.35
N HIS A 258 23.19 -2.09 25.36
CA HIS A 258 24.42 -2.55 24.72
C HIS A 258 25.01 -3.77 25.42
N SER A 259 25.05 -3.77 26.76
CA SER A 259 25.47 -4.95 27.54
C SER A 259 24.61 -6.19 27.22
N LYS A 260 23.30 -6.02 27.01
CA LYS A 260 22.41 -7.11 26.57
C LYS A 260 22.70 -7.59 25.15
N LEU A 261 23.08 -6.68 24.25
CA LEU A 261 23.49 -7.05 22.88
C LEU A 261 24.81 -7.82 22.89
N CYS A 262 25.80 -7.37 23.66
CA CYS A 262 27.06 -8.09 23.86
C CYS A 262 26.81 -9.48 24.47
N ASP A 263 25.99 -9.58 25.53
CA ASP A 263 25.59 -10.88 26.11
C ASP A 263 24.93 -11.79 25.08
N PHE A 264 23.97 -11.26 24.31
CA PHE A 264 23.32 -12.01 23.24
C PHE A 264 24.33 -12.52 22.19
N PHE A 265 25.34 -11.72 21.88
CA PHE A 265 26.34 -12.06 20.88
C PHE A 265 27.29 -13.15 21.37
N ASP A 266 27.80 -13.05 22.61
CA ASP A 266 28.90 -13.88 23.11
C ASP A 266 28.46 -15.08 23.98
N ARG A 267 27.21 -15.13 24.46
CA ARG A 267 26.74 -16.24 25.30
C ARG A 267 26.66 -17.58 24.56
N PRO A 268 26.64 -18.72 25.28
CA PRO A 268 26.38 -20.03 24.70
C PRO A 268 25.04 -20.07 23.96
N GLY A 269 25.05 -20.57 22.73
CA GLY A 269 23.91 -20.55 21.80
C GLY A 269 23.55 -19.16 21.26
N GLY A 270 24.36 -18.14 21.56
CA GLY A 270 24.22 -16.77 21.06
C GLY A 270 24.69 -16.60 19.63
N ALA A 271 24.77 -15.34 19.18
CA ALA A 271 25.02 -15.01 17.78
C ALA A 271 26.37 -15.56 17.26
N ARG A 272 27.45 -15.44 18.05
CA ARG A 272 28.80 -15.87 17.65
C ARG A 272 28.88 -17.38 17.47
N GLU A 273 28.36 -18.15 18.42
CA GLU A 273 28.34 -19.62 18.33
C GLU A 273 27.43 -20.10 17.20
N TRP A 274 26.28 -19.45 17.01
CA TRP A 274 25.39 -19.75 15.90
C TRP A 274 26.09 -19.52 14.55
N SER A 275 26.73 -18.36 14.37
CA SER A 275 27.49 -17.99 13.17
C SER A 275 28.58 -19.03 12.85
N ALA A 276 29.35 -19.45 13.85
CA ALA A 276 30.40 -20.46 13.70
C ALA A 276 29.83 -21.85 13.36
N SER A 277 28.80 -22.31 14.08
CA SER A 277 28.20 -23.63 13.89
C SER A 277 27.39 -23.78 12.59
N HIS A 278 26.93 -22.67 12.03
CA HIS A 278 26.12 -22.62 10.80
C HIS A 278 26.92 -22.13 9.58
N ASN A 279 28.25 -21.95 9.73
CA ASN A 279 29.14 -21.41 8.69
C ASN A 279 28.54 -20.17 8.00
N SER A 280 27.92 -19.30 8.80
CA SER A 280 27.18 -18.14 8.33
C SER A 280 27.73 -16.90 9.00
N HIS A 281 28.86 -16.43 8.48
CA HIS A 281 29.61 -15.33 9.07
C HIS A 281 28.84 -14.02 8.94
N PHE A 282 28.72 -13.32 10.06
CA PHE A 282 28.17 -11.97 10.09
C PHE A 282 29.16 -10.96 9.52
N SER A 283 28.72 -10.21 8.52
CA SER A 283 29.42 -8.99 8.07
C SER A 283 29.16 -7.87 9.08
N LEU A 284 29.98 -7.77 10.12
CA LEU A 284 29.84 -6.75 11.18
C LEU A 284 29.88 -5.31 10.63
N ASP A 285 30.57 -5.10 9.50
CA ASP A 285 30.59 -3.84 8.74
C ASP A 285 29.21 -3.40 8.21
N LYS A 286 28.28 -4.35 8.08
CA LYS A 286 26.90 -4.09 7.62
C LYS A 286 25.90 -3.93 8.76
N PHE A 287 26.34 -4.06 10.01
CA PHE A 287 25.44 -3.95 11.16
C PHE A 287 24.96 -2.51 11.29
N GLY A 288 23.66 -2.36 11.50
CA GLY A 288 23.04 -1.05 11.70
C GLY A 288 22.71 -0.77 13.15
N LEU A 289 23.53 -0.04 13.89
CA LEU A 289 23.14 0.32 15.25
C LEU A 289 22.08 1.44 15.24
N LEU A 290 20.91 1.18 15.81
CA LEU A 290 19.87 2.19 16.02
C LEU A 290 19.54 2.34 17.51
N ASN A 291 20.11 3.35 18.13
CA ASN A 291 19.81 3.76 19.51
C ASN A 291 18.56 4.64 19.53
N MET A 292 17.50 4.20 20.21
CA MET A 292 16.19 4.86 20.20
C MET A 292 15.83 5.38 21.58
N SER A 293 15.54 6.69 21.65
CA SER A 293 15.04 7.34 22.85
C SER A 293 14.15 8.53 22.50
N ARG A 294 13.02 8.67 23.19
CA ARG A 294 12.13 9.84 23.05
C ARG A 294 12.52 11.03 23.93
N ARG A 295 13.50 10.88 24.83
CA ARG A 295 13.91 11.94 25.78
C ARG A 295 15.35 12.44 25.59
N VAL A 296 16.18 11.74 24.81
CA VAL A 296 17.56 12.17 24.55
C VAL A 296 17.54 13.23 23.44
N THR A 297 18.15 14.37 23.73
CA THR A 297 18.42 15.50 22.85
C THR A 297 19.67 15.22 22.00
N ASP A 298 19.54 15.52 20.71
CA ASP A 298 20.50 15.68 19.59
C ASP A 298 21.71 14.74 19.41
N THR A 299 21.96 13.80 20.30
CA THR A 299 23.03 12.79 20.17
C THR A 299 22.44 11.44 19.77
N LEU A 300 23.18 10.69 18.93
CA LEU A 300 22.81 9.34 18.48
C LEU A 300 23.07 8.24 19.54
N GLY A 301 23.53 8.63 20.72
CA GLY A 301 23.97 7.71 21.77
C GLY A 301 25.40 7.21 21.54
N PRO A 302 25.89 6.30 22.40
CA PRO A 302 27.23 5.76 22.32
C PRO A 302 27.36 4.71 21.20
N ASP A 303 28.60 4.44 20.80
CA ASP A 303 28.97 3.33 19.90
C ASP A 303 28.84 1.99 20.62
N LEU A 304 28.51 0.94 19.86
CA LEU A 304 28.52 -0.42 20.36
C LEU A 304 29.83 -1.11 20.00
N THR A 305 30.46 -1.76 20.97
CA THR A 305 31.63 -2.61 20.70
C THR A 305 31.24 -4.08 20.79
N LEU A 306 31.37 -4.81 19.67
CA LEU A 306 31.15 -6.25 19.58
C LEU A 306 32.48 -6.93 19.22
N GLY A 307 33.10 -7.60 20.19
CA GLY A 307 34.45 -8.14 20.03
C GLY A 307 35.47 -7.04 19.73
N SER A 308 36.14 -7.13 18.57
CA SER A 308 37.10 -6.13 18.09
C SER A 308 36.50 -5.05 17.20
N THR A 309 35.19 -5.10 16.91
CA THR A 309 34.53 -4.18 15.98
C THR A 309 33.69 -3.16 16.74
N THR A 310 33.86 -1.88 16.39
CA THR A 310 33.02 -0.78 16.89
C THR A 310 32.01 -0.38 15.83
N ILE A 311 30.74 -0.33 16.22
CA ILE A 311 29.60 0.00 15.35
C ILE A 311 29.03 1.33 15.80
N GLU A 312 29.08 2.33 14.92
CA GLU A 312 28.55 3.67 15.18
C GLU A 312 27.02 3.71 15.06
N PRO A 313 26.31 4.45 15.94
CA PRO A 313 24.87 4.58 15.86
C PRO A 313 24.46 5.47 14.70
N SER A 314 23.39 5.09 13.99
CA SER A 314 22.81 5.90 12.92
C SER A 314 21.51 6.59 13.34
N ALA A 315 21.18 7.70 12.69
CA ALA A 315 19.90 8.39 12.90
C ALA A 315 18.69 7.58 12.39
N PHE A 316 18.90 6.73 11.39
CA PHE A 316 17.88 5.87 10.81
C PHE A 316 18.50 4.66 10.14
N HIS A 317 17.79 3.53 10.18
CA HIS A 317 18.22 2.31 9.51
C HIS A 317 17.08 1.65 8.71
N ARG A 318 17.43 0.95 7.63
CA ARG A 318 16.47 0.25 6.78
C ARG A 318 16.22 -1.16 7.32
N PHE A 319 14.96 -1.47 7.65
CA PHE A 319 14.55 -2.81 8.03
C PHE A 319 13.31 -3.24 7.24
N LEU A 320 13.38 -4.36 6.52
CA LEU A 320 12.30 -4.88 5.66
C LEU A 320 11.70 -3.84 4.71
N GLY A 321 12.57 -2.96 4.17
CA GLY A 321 12.19 -1.87 3.26
C GLY A 321 11.63 -0.61 3.91
N VAL A 322 11.52 -0.55 5.24
CA VAL A 322 11.08 0.63 6.00
C VAL A 322 12.30 1.32 6.62
N LEU A 323 12.37 2.65 6.52
CA LEU A 323 13.41 3.43 7.21
C LEU A 323 12.91 3.78 8.60
N VAL A 324 13.47 3.14 9.63
CA VAL A 324 13.14 3.37 11.02
C VAL A 324 14.12 4.40 11.58
N ASP A 325 13.62 5.54 12.06
CA ASP A 325 14.44 6.56 12.71
C ASP A 325 14.46 6.38 14.23
N SER A 326 15.53 6.88 14.86
CA SER A 326 15.76 6.79 16.32
C SER A 326 14.64 7.41 17.17
N LYS A 327 13.85 8.34 16.58
CA LYS A 327 12.73 9.03 17.23
C LYS A 327 11.35 8.44 16.86
N LEU A 328 11.28 7.42 16.00
CA LEU A 328 10.04 6.81 15.48
C LEU A 328 9.06 7.82 14.84
N ARG A 329 9.59 8.86 14.18
CA ARG A 329 8.80 9.88 13.47
C ARG A 329 8.56 9.56 11.99
N PHE A 330 9.38 8.68 11.43
CA PHE A 330 9.40 8.19 10.05
C PHE A 330 9.54 9.28 8.98
N HIS A 331 10.12 10.44 9.32
CA HIS A 331 10.29 11.55 8.37
C HIS A 331 11.13 11.14 7.15
N GLN A 332 12.21 10.40 7.39
CA GLN A 332 13.09 9.89 6.33
C GLN A 332 12.37 8.86 5.46
N HIS A 333 11.57 7.97 6.05
CA HIS A 333 10.76 7.03 5.28
C HIS A 333 9.71 7.72 4.42
N VAL A 334 9.03 8.75 4.94
CA VAL A 334 8.06 9.54 4.18
C VAL A 334 8.73 10.27 3.01
N ALA A 335 9.95 10.78 3.19
CA ALA A 335 10.72 11.38 2.10
C ALA A 335 11.11 10.34 1.03
N ALA A 336 11.59 9.16 1.45
CA ALA A 336 11.91 8.06 0.54
C ALA A 336 10.68 7.56 -0.22
N ALA A 337 9.54 7.40 0.46
CA ALA A 337 8.27 7.03 -0.15
C ALA A 337 7.80 8.09 -1.17
N LEU A 338 7.92 9.38 -0.84
CA LEU A 338 7.64 10.48 -1.78
C LEU A 338 8.52 10.35 -3.03
N GLY A 339 9.84 10.19 -2.87
CA GLY A 339 10.77 10.02 -3.98
C GLY A 339 10.39 8.84 -4.88
N LYS A 340 10.12 7.67 -4.27
CA LYS A 340 9.68 6.46 -4.99
C LYS A 340 8.38 6.67 -5.75
N GLY A 341 7.39 7.33 -5.14
CA GLY A 341 6.12 7.63 -5.78
C GLY A 341 6.26 8.62 -6.95
N LEU A 342 7.15 9.61 -6.83
CA LEU A 342 7.45 10.53 -7.93
C LEU A 342 8.12 9.83 -9.11
N VAL A 343 9.02 8.87 -8.87
CA VAL A 343 9.60 8.03 -9.95
C VAL A 343 8.50 7.30 -10.72
N TRP A 344 7.55 6.68 -10.01
CA TRP A 344 6.41 6.02 -10.65
C TRP A 344 5.53 7.00 -11.45
N VAL A 345 5.22 8.17 -10.89
CA VAL A 345 4.46 9.21 -11.58
C VAL A 345 5.20 9.70 -12.83
N MET A 346 6.53 9.84 -12.78
CA MET A 346 7.33 10.20 -13.95
C MET A 346 7.30 9.11 -15.03
N ALA A 347 7.32 7.83 -14.64
CA ALA A 347 7.13 6.72 -15.58
C ALA A 347 5.72 6.77 -16.22
N LEU A 348 4.66 6.94 -15.42
CA LEU A 348 3.29 7.08 -15.91
C LEU A 348 3.13 8.29 -16.84
N ARG A 349 3.83 9.40 -16.56
CA ARG A 349 3.81 10.61 -17.39
C ARG A 349 4.31 10.35 -18.82
N ARG A 350 5.25 9.41 -19.00
CA ARG A 350 5.72 9.00 -20.33
C ARG A 350 4.62 8.30 -21.13
N LEU A 351 3.69 7.61 -20.46
CA LEU A 351 2.58 6.87 -21.05
C LEU A 351 1.28 7.69 -21.18
N ALA A 352 1.18 8.81 -20.47
CA ALA A 352 -0.07 9.54 -20.25
C ALA A 352 -0.03 11.00 -20.75
N ARG A 353 0.61 11.28 -21.90
CA ARG A 353 0.54 12.63 -22.50
C ARG A 353 -0.91 12.97 -22.87
N SER A 354 -1.25 14.26 -22.90
CA SER A 354 -2.64 14.68 -23.17
C SER A 354 -3.02 14.56 -24.65
N GLN A 355 -2.05 14.69 -25.57
CA GLN A 355 -2.25 14.59 -27.03
C GLN A 355 -2.27 13.14 -27.54
N TYR A 356 -1.47 12.27 -26.91
CA TYR A 356 -1.26 10.87 -27.28
C TYR A 356 -0.96 10.05 -26.02
N GLY A 357 -1.18 8.75 -26.06
CA GLY A 357 -0.90 7.85 -24.94
C GLY A 357 -2.13 7.08 -24.46
N LEU A 358 -1.97 6.42 -23.31
CA LEU A 358 -2.96 5.48 -22.79
C LEU A 358 -4.24 6.19 -22.31
N ALA A 359 -5.37 5.50 -22.44
CA ALA A 359 -6.66 5.97 -21.97
C ALA A 359 -6.66 6.27 -20.46
N PRO A 360 -7.44 7.28 -19.99
CA PRO A 360 -7.55 7.63 -18.57
C PRO A 360 -7.78 6.45 -17.63
N ALA A 361 -8.66 5.50 -18.01
CA ALA A 361 -8.99 4.33 -17.21
C ALA A 361 -7.78 3.40 -17.00
N LEU A 362 -6.91 3.26 -18.01
CA LEU A 362 -5.70 2.44 -17.93
C LEU A 362 -4.64 3.09 -17.03
N ILE A 363 -4.43 4.40 -17.16
CA ILE A 363 -3.52 5.14 -16.28
C ILE A 363 -3.99 5.09 -14.83
N ARG A 364 -5.31 5.24 -14.59
CA ARG A 364 -5.90 5.07 -13.27
C ARG A 364 -5.63 3.67 -12.71
N ARG A 365 -5.81 2.63 -13.54
CA ARG A 365 -5.53 1.24 -13.13
C ARG A 365 -4.06 1.06 -12.75
N LEU A 366 -3.13 1.54 -13.57
CA LEU A 366 -1.69 1.47 -13.27
C LEU A 366 -1.32 2.22 -11.98
N TYR A 367 -1.89 3.42 -11.77
CA TYR A 367 -1.67 4.18 -10.55
C TYR A 367 -2.15 3.42 -9.31
N LEU A 368 -3.39 2.92 -9.32
CA LEU A 368 -3.99 2.24 -8.17
C LEU A 368 -3.40 0.85 -7.91
N ALA A 369 -2.97 0.14 -8.95
CA ALA A 369 -2.47 -1.24 -8.83
C ALA A 369 -0.95 -1.32 -8.62
N VAL A 370 -0.18 -0.33 -9.08
CA VAL A 370 1.29 -0.38 -9.07
C VAL A 370 1.91 0.75 -8.26
N ALA A 371 1.73 2.00 -8.71
CA ALA A 371 2.41 3.14 -8.12
C ALA A 371 2.04 3.35 -6.65
N LEU A 372 0.74 3.31 -6.36
CA LEU A 372 0.20 3.57 -5.03
C LEU A 372 0.58 2.48 -4.01
N PRO A 373 0.39 1.16 -4.28
CA PRO A 373 0.86 0.11 -3.37
C PRO A 373 2.36 0.10 -3.16
N SER A 374 3.15 0.39 -4.20
CA SER A 374 4.62 0.45 -4.11
C SER A 374 5.11 1.61 -3.23
N THR A 375 4.38 2.72 -3.25
CA THR A 375 4.69 3.94 -2.48
C THR A 375 4.20 3.85 -1.03
N LEU A 376 3.03 3.27 -0.81
CA LEU A 376 2.39 3.13 0.51
C LEU A 376 2.65 1.76 1.14
N TYR A 377 3.72 1.09 0.73
CA TYR A 377 4.19 -0.14 1.38
C TYR A 377 4.43 0.13 2.87
N ALA A 378 3.85 -0.71 3.74
CA ALA A 378 3.90 -0.55 5.20
C ALA A 378 3.28 0.76 5.76
N VAL A 379 2.31 1.37 5.07
CA VAL A 379 1.65 2.61 5.53
C VAL A 379 1.07 2.52 6.95
N ASN A 380 0.59 1.34 7.36
CA ASN A 380 0.08 1.06 8.70
C ASN A 380 1.17 1.09 9.79
N THR A 381 2.45 1.13 9.42
CA THR A 381 3.59 1.22 10.34
C THR A 381 4.05 2.67 10.55
N PHE A 382 4.05 3.50 9.51
CA PHE A 382 4.64 4.84 9.59
C PHE A 382 3.62 6.00 9.50
N ILE A 383 2.35 5.72 9.20
CA ILE A 383 1.27 6.71 9.21
C ILE A 383 0.32 6.43 10.36
N THR A 384 0.23 7.37 11.30
CA THR A 384 -0.82 7.40 12.31
C THR A 384 -2.08 8.00 11.69
N PRO A 385 -3.24 7.32 11.81
CA PRO A 385 -4.52 7.81 11.29
C PRO A 385 -4.82 9.24 11.73
N ILE A 386 -5.39 10.02 10.81
CA ILE A 386 -5.80 11.39 11.13
C ILE A 386 -7.17 11.33 11.80
N THR A 387 -7.22 11.67 13.09
CA THR A 387 -8.46 11.71 13.85
C THR A 387 -8.70 13.11 14.39
N LYS A 388 -9.96 13.52 14.48
CA LYS A 388 -10.37 14.74 15.18
C LYS A 388 -11.26 14.31 16.34
N PRO A 389 -10.72 14.23 17.57
CA PRO A 389 -11.52 13.88 18.74
C PRO A 389 -12.67 14.87 18.93
N ASP A 390 -13.77 14.40 19.51
CA ASP A 390 -14.92 15.26 19.82
C ASP A 390 -14.51 16.38 20.77
N GLY A 391 -14.98 17.61 20.50
CA GLY A 391 -14.60 18.82 21.22
C GLY A 391 -13.18 19.33 20.93
N ALA A 392 -12.35 18.62 20.15
CA ALA A 392 -10.99 19.08 19.86
C ALA A 392 -10.96 20.15 18.75
N CYS A 393 -10.25 21.25 19.01
CA CYS A 393 -10.03 22.31 18.02
C CYS A 393 -9.15 21.88 16.84
N ARG A 394 -8.26 20.88 17.04
CA ARG A 394 -7.28 20.44 16.04
C ARG A 394 -7.34 18.94 15.81
N SER A 395 -7.05 18.53 14.57
CA SER A 395 -6.85 17.12 14.23
C SER A 395 -5.48 16.64 14.74
N ARG A 396 -5.38 15.36 15.07
CA ARG A 396 -4.15 14.66 15.48
C ARG A 396 -3.78 13.57 14.47
N GLY A 397 -2.53 13.09 14.52
CA GLY A 397 -2.01 12.05 13.62
C GLY A 397 -0.96 12.57 12.64
N SER A 398 -0.61 11.78 11.62
CA SER A 398 0.49 12.08 10.70
C SER A 398 0.09 13.07 9.58
N ILE A 399 -0.53 14.19 9.92
CA ILE A 399 -1.10 15.17 8.97
C ILE A 399 -0.03 15.67 7.98
N GLY A 400 1.15 16.06 8.49
CA GLY A 400 2.26 16.55 7.66
C GLY A 400 2.74 15.50 6.65
N ALA A 401 2.86 14.23 7.07
CA ALA A 401 3.27 13.14 6.19
C ALA A 401 2.22 12.86 5.10
N VAL A 402 0.93 12.81 5.47
CA VAL A 402 -0.17 12.62 4.53
C VAL A 402 -0.21 13.75 3.50
N ASN A 403 -0.06 15.00 3.94
CA ASN A 403 0.00 16.17 3.05
C ASN A 403 1.19 16.10 2.10
N LYS A 404 2.38 15.71 2.59
CA LYS A 404 3.58 15.55 1.76
C LYS A 404 3.39 14.47 0.69
N LEU A 405 2.85 13.31 1.06
CA LEU A 405 2.59 12.20 0.14
C LEU A 405 1.43 12.47 -0.84
N SER A 406 0.47 13.32 -0.46
CA SER A 406 -0.67 13.69 -1.33
C SER A 406 -0.24 14.36 -2.65
N ARG A 407 0.99 14.89 -2.71
CA ARG A 407 1.60 15.41 -3.94
C ARG A 407 1.66 14.36 -5.05
N ILE A 408 1.99 13.10 -4.70
CA ILE A 408 2.02 11.97 -5.65
C ILE A 408 0.62 11.75 -6.25
N HIS A 409 -0.40 11.76 -5.39
CA HIS A 409 -1.78 11.61 -5.81
C HIS A 409 -2.22 12.75 -6.73
N ARG A 410 -1.90 14.01 -6.38
CA ARG A 410 -2.21 15.17 -7.23
C ARG A 410 -1.60 15.03 -8.62
N GLU A 411 -0.31 14.70 -8.70
CA GLU A 411 0.36 14.52 -9.99
C GLU A 411 -0.26 13.37 -10.80
N ALA A 412 -0.60 12.26 -10.15
CA ALA A 412 -1.32 11.17 -10.79
C ALA A 412 -2.72 11.59 -11.28
N MET A 413 -3.45 12.41 -10.52
CA MET A 413 -4.77 12.91 -10.92
C MET A 413 -4.69 13.79 -12.17
N ILE A 414 -3.66 14.64 -12.28
CA ILE A 414 -3.37 15.42 -13.48
C ILE A 414 -3.14 14.48 -14.67
N LEU A 415 -2.34 13.42 -14.49
CA LEU A 415 -2.08 12.43 -15.54
C LEU A 415 -3.31 11.61 -15.90
N ILE A 416 -4.19 11.27 -14.97
CA ILE A 416 -5.40 10.49 -15.31
C ILE A 416 -6.36 11.34 -16.12
N THR A 417 -6.65 12.54 -15.65
CA THR A 417 -7.66 13.43 -16.23
C THR A 417 -7.18 14.22 -17.45
N GLY A 418 -5.86 14.41 -17.59
CA GLY A 418 -5.29 15.33 -18.59
C GLY A 418 -5.48 16.80 -18.20
N ALA A 419 -5.68 17.09 -16.92
CA ALA A 419 -5.90 18.44 -16.38
C ALA A 419 -4.72 19.40 -16.59
N MET A 420 -5.00 20.70 -16.50
CA MET A 420 -3.95 21.71 -16.33
C MET A 420 -3.41 21.68 -14.89
N ARG A 421 -2.15 22.08 -14.69
CA ARG A 421 -1.52 22.10 -13.35
C ARG A 421 -2.24 23.00 -12.34
N THR A 422 -3.02 23.96 -12.81
CA THR A 422 -3.81 24.89 -11.98
C THR A 422 -5.12 24.27 -11.49
N THR A 423 -5.55 23.12 -12.03
CA THR A 423 -6.81 22.47 -11.65
C THR A 423 -6.74 21.97 -10.21
N ALA A 424 -7.83 22.15 -9.47
CA ALA A 424 -7.93 21.71 -8.07
C ALA A 424 -7.93 20.18 -7.96
N THR A 425 -7.35 19.63 -6.88
CA THR A 425 -7.23 18.17 -6.72
C THR A 425 -8.59 17.50 -6.55
N ASP A 426 -9.49 18.10 -5.78
CA ASP A 426 -10.81 17.55 -5.48
C ASP A 426 -11.66 17.29 -6.74
N ILE A 427 -11.70 18.22 -7.69
CA ILE A 427 -12.44 18.04 -8.96
C ILE A 427 -11.81 16.96 -9.83
N MET A 428 -10.47 16.85 -9.86
CA MET A 428 -9.79 15.78 -10.60
C MET A 428 -10.07 14.41 -9.95
N THR A 429 -9.98 14.33 -8.63
CA THR A 429 -10.25 13.11 -7.85
C THR A 429 -11.69 12.62 -8.08
N ALA A 430 -12.67 13.53 -8.10
CA ALA A 430 -14.08 13.21 -8.36
C ALA A 430 -14.31 12.67 -9.78
N HIS A 431 -13.70 13.28 -10.80
CA HIS A 431 -13.78 12.79 -12.20
C HIS A 431 -12.98 11.51 -12.41
N ALA A 432 -11.85 11.34 -11.74
CA ALA A 432 -11.03 10.14 -11.85
C ALA A 432 -11.65 8.92 -11.13
N ASP A 433 -12.82 9.05 -10.50
CA ASP A 433 -13.43 7.98 -9.69
C ASP A 433 -12.42 7.44 -8.66
N THR A 434 -11.81 8.32 -7.88
CA THR A 434 -10.85 7.93 -6.85
C THR A 434 -11.23 8.54 -5.52
N LEU A 435 -10.88 7.87 -4.41
CA LEU A 435 -11.03 8.46 -3.09
C LEU A 435 -10.00 9.59 -2.90
N PRO A 436 -10.33 10.67 -2.17
CA PRO A 436 -9.35 11.61 -1.65
C PRO A 436 -8.19 10.89 -0.95
N PHE A 437 -6.97 11.42 -1.08
CA PHE A 437 -5.76 10.72 -0.64
C PHE A 437 -5.76 10.30 0.83
N ALA A 438 -6.28 11.15 1.74
CA ALA A 438 -6.41 10.78 3.15
C ALA A 438 -7.32 9.56 3.35
N LEU A 439 -8.43 9.47 2.61
CA LEU A 439 -9.36 8.35 2.68
C LEU A 439 -8.79 7.07 2.04
N ILE A 440 -7.86 7.20 1.07
CA ILE A 440 -7.09 6.07 0.56
C ILE A 440 -6.20 5.48 1.67
N ILE A 441 -5.53 6.34 2.44
CA ILE A 441 -4.71 5.90 3.58
C ILE A 441 -5.59 5.20 4.61
N ASP A 442 -6.73 5.79 4.97
CA ASP A 442 -7.69 5.15 5.89
C ASP A 442 -8.13 3.77 5.39
N LYS A 443 -8.45 3.64 4.10
CA LYS A 443 -8.79 2.35 3.49
C LYS A 443 -7.68 1.31 3.66
N LEU A 444 -6.42 1.70 3.45
CA LEU A 444 -5.28 0.79 3.55
C LEU A 444 -4.99 0.40 5.00
N CYS A 445 -5.01 1.37 5.91
CA CYS A 445 -4.81 1.14 7.34
C CYS A 445 -5.92 0.27 7.91
N HIS A 446 -7.20 0.57 7.63
CA HIS A 446 -8.33 -0.28 8.02
C HIS A 446 -8.18 -1.72 7.49
N ARG A 447 -7.79 -1.89 6.22
CA ARG A 447 -7.56 -3.22 5.65
C ARG A 447 -6.47 -4.00 6.38
N ALA A 448 -5.39 -3.32 6.78
CA ALA A 448 -4.33 -3.92 7.59
C ALA A 448 -4.83 -4.29 8.99
N THR A 449 -5.61 -3.41 9.64
CA THR A 449 -6.22 -3.67 10.95
C THR A 449 -7.14 -4.89 10.94
N VAL A 450 -8.06 -4.97 9.97
CA VAL A 450 -8.92 -6.14 9.81
C VAL A 450 -8.11 -7.42 9.61
N ARG A 451 -7.07 -7.38 8.76
CA ARG A 451 -6.17 -8.53 8.56
C ARG A 451 -5.50 -8.96 9.88
N MET A 452 -5.06 -8.03 10.70
CA MET A 452 -4.49 -8.34 12.02
C MET A 452 -5.51 -9.02 12.95
N CYS A 453 -6.76 -8.56 12.96
CA CYS A 453 -7.83 -9.17 13.76
C CYS A 453 -8.17 -10.61 13.32
N THR A 454 -7.91 -10.97 12.06
CA THR A 454 -8.17 -12.33 11.54
C THR A 454 -7.07 -13.35 11.83
N LEU A 455 -5.97 -12.93 12.47
CA LEU A 455 -4.85 -13.82 12.77
C LEU A 455 -5.24 -14.88 13.81
N PRO A 456 -4.82 -16.15 13.63
CA PRO A 456 -5.11 -17.21 14.57
C PRO A 456 -4.38 -16.98 15.91
N PRO A 457 -4.85 -17.56 17.03
CA PRO A 457 -4.20 -17.42 18.33
C PRO A 457 -2.73 -17.88 18.36
N THR A 458 -2.36 -18.82 17.49
CA THR A 458 -0.98 -19.31 17.34
C THR A 458 -0.04 -18.32 16.67
N HIS A 459 -0.54 -17.25 16.07
CA HIS A 459 0.29 -16.25 15.40
C HIS A 459 1.04 -15.37 16.44
N PRO A 460 2.35 -15.12 16.29
CA PRO A 460 3.14 -14.35 17.27
C PRO A 460 2.58 -12.96 17.60
N LEU A 461 1.97 -12.28 16.62
CA LEU A 461 1.33 -10.97 16.84
C LEU A 461 -0.02 -11.02 17.57
N ALA A 462 -0.70 -12.18 17.64
CA ALA A 462 -2.07 -12.25 18.16
C ALA A 462 -2.20 -11.75 19.62
N PRO A 463 -1.29 -12.12 20.56
CA PRO A 463 -1.34 -11.59 21.92
C PRO A 463 -1.13 -10.06 21.99
N HIS A 464 -0.28 -9.51 21.12
CA HIS A 464 -0.03 -8.06 21.07
C HIS A 464 -1.24 -7.29 20.55
N ILE A 465 -1.92 -7.84 19.55
CA ILE A 465 -3.14 -7.25 18.97
C ILE A 465 -4.27 -7.27 20.00
N GLN A 466 -4.48 -8.40 20.69
CA GLN A 466 -5.51 -8.51 21.73
C GLN A 466 -5.28 -7.51 22.87
N ARG A 467 -4.05 -7.42 23.39
CA ARG A 467 -3.73 -6.44 24.45
C ARG A 467 -3.94 -5.00 23.99
N ALA A 468 -3.46 -4.66 22.79
CA ALA A 468 -3.55 -3.30 22.26
C ALA A 468 -4.98 -2.87 21.89
N ALA A 469 -5.88 -3.81 21.58
CA ALA A 469 -7.28 -3.51 21.29
C ALA A 469 -8.11 -3.26 22.55
N VAL A 470 -7.81 -3.99 23.64
CA VAL A 470 -8.53 -3.85 24.91
C VAL A 470 -8.04 -2.65 25.71
N GLN A 471 -6.73 -2.37 25.69
CA GLN A 471 -6.13 -1.35 26.55
C GLN A 471 -5.52 -0.19 25.76
N TYR A 472 -6.18 0.98 25.77
CA TYR A 472 -5.61 2.20 25.21
C TYR A 472 -4.66 2.89 26.20
N VAL A 473 -3.35 2.72 26.02
CA VAL A 473 -2.35 3.28 26.94
C VAL A 473 -2.30 4.83 26.89
N LYS A 474 -2.08 5.46 28.06
CA LYS A 474 -2.00 6.93 28.18
C LYS A 474 -0.72 7.52 27.56
N ARG A 475 0.41 6.80 27.64
CA ARG A 475 1.73 7.23 27.16
C ARG A 475 2.35 6.17 26.27
N HIS A 476 3.25 6.60 25.37
CA HIS A 476 4.00 5.71 24.46
C HIS A 476 3.11 4.79 23.62
N ARG A 477 1.99 5.33 23.10
CA ARG A 477 1.12 4.63 22.17
C ARG A 477 1.92 4.15 20.96
N SER A 478 1.78 2.87 20.66
CA SER A 478 2.29 2.28 19.41
C SER A 478 1.25 2.44 18.30
N GLN A 479 1.66 2.22 17.04
CA GLN A 479 0.70 2.23 15.95
C GLN A 479 -0.40 1.19 16.09
N LEU A 480 -0.13 0.04 16.70
CA LEU A 480 -1.18 -0.96 16.95
C LEU A 480 -2.34 -0.36 17.75
N HIS A 481 -2.05 0.42 18.79
CA HIS A 481 -3.07 1.10 19.58
C HIS A 481 -3.84 2.11 18.72
N GLU A 482 -3.14 2.96 17.96
CA GLU A 482 -3.81 3.99 17.15
C GLU A 482 -4.68 3.36 16.05
N LEU A 483 -4.23 2.29 15.41
CA LEU A 483 -5.00 1.57 14.39
C LEU A 483 -6.21 0.86 14.96
N LEU A 484 -6.05 0.10 16.05
CA LEU A 484 -7.13 -0.70 16.63
C LEU A 484 -8.23 0.19 17.18
N HIS A 485 -7.88 1.26 17.90
CA HIS A 485 -8.87 2.19 18.46
C HIS A 485 -9.48 3.17 17.44
N THR A 486 -8.91 3.27 16.23
CA THR A 486 -9.50 4.12 15.17
C THR A 486 -10.46 3.34 14.28
N TYR A 487 -10.15 2.08 13.96
CA TYR A 487 -10.81 1.36 12.86
C TYR A 487 -11.70 0.21 13.29
N VAL A 488 -11.55 -0.33 14.50
CA VAL A 488 -12.30 -1.50 14.96
C VAL A 488 -12.74 -1.35 16.42
N SER A 489 -13.67 -2.18 16.86
CA SER A 489 -14.06 -2.26 18.27
C SER A 489 -13.06 -3.09 19.09
N ALA A 490 -13.05 -2.91 20.42
CA ALA A 490 -12.13 -3.61 21.32
C ALA A 490 -12.28 -5.15 21.29
N ASP A 491 -13.49 -5.65 21.04
CA ASP A 491 -13.84 -7.07 20.92
C ASP A 491 -13.58 -7.65 19.51
N SER A 492 -13.29 -6.81 18.51
CA SER A 492 -13.08 -7.24 17.12
C SER A 492 -11.99 -8.32 16.96
N PRO A 493 -10.81 -8.24 17.61
CA PRO A 493 -9.81 -9.30 17.50
C PRO A 493 -10.25 -10.66 18.06
N VAL A 494 -11.29 -10.71 18.88
CA VAL A 494 -11.82 -11.97 19.44
C VAL A 494 -13.00 -12.47 18.62
N ARG A 495 -13.92 -11.58 18.25
CA ARG A 495 -15.15 -11.93 17.51
C ARG A 495 -14.94 -12.16 16.03
N MET A 496 -13.86 -11.65 15.43
CA MET A 496 -13.62 -11.78 13.99
C MET A 496 -13.13 -13.17 13.65
N GLU A 497 -13.59 -13.66 12.49
CA GLU A 497 -13.18 -14.94 11.96
C GLU A 497 -11.65 -15.12 11.91
N LYS A 498 -11.19 -16.36 12.13
CA LYS A 498 -9.77 -16.69 12.18
C LYS A 498 -9.33 -17.41 10.91
N MET A 499 -8.40 -16.80 10.19
CA MET A 499 -7.87 -17.34 8.95
C MET A 499 -6.58 -18.12 9.21
N ARG A 500 -6.64 -19.44 9.01
CA ARG A 500 -5.47 -20.32 9.10
C ARG A 500 -4.59 -20.17 7.85
N PRO A 501 -3.26 -20.06 7.96
CA PRO A 501 -2.38 -19.96 6.79
C PRO A 501 -2.50 -21.16 5.83
N ALA A 502 -2.63 -22.38 6.38
CA ALA A 502 -2.92 -23.60 5.65
C ALA A 502 -4.23 -24.21 6.16
N ARG A 503 -5.20 -24.41 5.25
CA ARG A 503 -6.55 -24.90 5.55
C ARG A 503 -6.65 -26.42 5.43
N TYR A 504 -6.06 -26.97 4.38
CA TYR A 504 -6.09 -28.39 4.04
C TYR A 504 -4.71 -28.91 3.63
N HIS A 505 -4.54 -30.23 3.71
CA HIS A 505 -3.43 -30.90 3.07
C HIS A 505 -3.57 -30.79 1.54
N PRO A 506 -2.49 -30.63 0.75
CA PRO A 506 -2.58 -30.47 -0.71
C PRO A 506 -3.31 -31.62 -1.44
N ASN A 507 -3.23 -32.84 -0.88
CA ASN A 507 -3.92 -34.01 -1.44
C ASN A 507 -5.38 -34.15 -0.99
N THR A 508 -5.87 -33.30 -0.09
CA THR A 508 -7.28 -33.33 0.33
C THR A 508 -8.18 -33.06 -0.88
N ARG A 509 -9.15 -33.94 -1.10
CA ARG A 509 -10.20 -33.76 -2.10
C ARG A 509 -11.48 -33.29 -1.42
N PRO A 510 -12.29 -32.43 -2.05
CA PRO A 510 -13.57 -32.01 -1.51
C PRO A 510 -14.47 -33.21 -1.15
N ALA A 511 -15.10 -33.12 0.03
CA ALA A 511 -16.06 -34.10 0.51
C ALA A 511 -17.42 -34.03 -0.22
N ALA A 512 -17.70 -32.91 -0.88
CA ALA A 512 -18.88 -32.69 -1.71
C ALA A 512 -18.50 -32.50 -3.19
N ARG A 513 -19.34 -33.03 -4.09
CA ARG A 513 -19.24 -32.82 -5.53
C ARG A 513 -19.98 -31.53 -5.90
N ALA A 514 -19.36 -30.67 -6.70
CA ALA A 514 -20.03 -29.54 -7.32
C ALA A 514 -20.71 -29.98 -8.63
N LEU A 515 -21.97 -29.58 -8.83
CA LEU A 515 -22.67 -29.69 -10.09
C LEU A 515 -23.13 -28.30 -10.52
N THR A 516 -22.47 -27.76 -11.54
CA THR A 516 -22.75 -26.44 -12.09
C THR A 516 -22.97 -26.58 -13.59
N PHE A 517 -23.88 -25.79 -14.13
CA PHE A 517 -24.14 -25.72 -15.56
C PHE A 517 -23.88 -24.29 -16.04
N ASP A 518 -23.56 -24.13 -17.33
CA ASP A 518 -23.36 -22.81 -17.94
C ASP A 518 -24.63 -22.30 -18.64
N ASP A 519 -25.50 -23.21 -19.08
CA ASP A 519 -26.82 -22.90 -19.64
C ASP A 519 -27.90 -22.96 -18.56
N LYS A 520 -28.75 -21.93 -18.50
CA LYS A 520 -29.82 -21.81 -17.51
C LYS A 520 -31.02 -22.70 -17.83
N ASP A 521 -31.31 -22.92 -19.10
CA ASP A 521 -32.50 -23.67 -19.53
C ASP A 521 -32.29 -25.17 -19.27
N LEU A 522 -31.08 -25.67 -19.54
CA LEU A 522 -30.67 -27.03 -19.14
C LEU A 522 -30.77 -27.27 -17.64
N VAL A 523 -30.56 -26.25 -16.80
CA VAL A 523 -30.66 -26.40 -15.33
C VAL A 523 -32.11 -26.62 -14.90
N LEU A 524 -33.06 -25.97 -15.56
CA LEU A 524 -34.48 -26.13 -15.23
C LEU A 524 -34.95 -27.54 -15.58
N GLU A 525 -34.57 -28.05 -16.76
CA GLU A 525 -34.87 -29.43 -17.17
C GLU A 525 -34.25 -30.46 -16.21
N GLU A 526 -32.98 -30.24 -15.82
CA GLU A 526 -32.25 -31.08 -14.85
C GLU A 526 -32.83 -31.01 -13.42
N ASP A 527 -33.33 -29.86 -12.98
CA ASP A 527 -33.98 -29.71 -11.66
C ASP A 527 -35.33 -30.43 -11.63
N GLU A 528 -36.13 -30.28 -12.70
CA GLU A 528 -37.38 -31.03 -12.84
C GLU A 528 -37.13 -32.54 -12.86
N GLN A 529 -36.11 -32.99 -13.60
CA GLN A 529 -35.72 -34.39 -13.63
C GLN A 529 -35.26 -34.86 -12.24
N TRP A 530 -34.43 -34.08 -11.56
CA TRP A 530 -33.97 -34.37 -10.20
C TRP A 530 -35.15 -34.54 -9.23
N MET A 531 -36.14 -33.65 -9.28
CA MET A 531 -37.37 -33.72 -8.49
C MET A 531 -38.26 -34.94 -8.81
N ARG A 532 -38.24 -35.42 -10.07
CA ARG A 532 -38.96 -36.65 -10.47
C ARG A 532 -38.28 -37.91 -9.95
N GLU A 533 -36.95 -37.95 -10.01
CA GLU A 533 -36.14 -39.12 -9.65
C GLU A 533 -35.91 -39.28 -8.15
N HIS A 534 -35.87 -38.17 -7.40
CA HIS A 534 -35.53 -38.18 -5.98
C HIS A 534 -36.79 -38.01 -5.11
N LYS A 535 -36.86 -38.76 -4.01
CA LYS A 535 -37.97 -38.65 -3.05
C LYS A 535 -37.96 -37.33 -2.26
N VAL A 536 -36.76 -36.76 -2.11
CA VAL A 536 -36.48 -35.58 -1.28
C VAL A 536 -35.49 -34.68 -2.00
N SER A 537 -35.78 -33.38 -2.00
CA SER A 537 -34.93 -32.33 -2.54
C SER A 537 -34.76 -31.21 -1.50
N VAL A 538 -33.55 -30.67 -1.39
CA VAL A 538 -33.24 -29.59 -0.44
C VAL A 538 -32.79 -28.36 -1.20
N TYR A 539 -33.46 -27.25 -0.95
CA TYR A 539 -33.17 -25.93 -1.50
C TYR A 539 -32.73 -25.00 -0.37
N THR A 540 -31.78 -24.13 -0.65
CA THR A 540 -31.18 -23.24 0.35
C THR A 540 -30.97 -21.87 -0.23
N ASP A 541 -31.16 -20.84 0.59
CA ASP A 541 -30.96 -19.45 0.16
C ASP A 541 -30.49 -18.55 1.31
N GLY A 542 -29.82 -17.44 0.96
CA GLY A 542 -29.38 -16.39 1.86
C GLY A 542 -29.92 -15.02 1.45
N SER A 543 -30.47 -14.26 2.41
CA SER A 543 -31.05 -12.94 2.14
C SER A 543 -30.50 -11.86 3.07
N GLU A 544 -30.42 -10.63 2.55
CA GLU A 544 -30.15 -9.40 3.30
C GLU A 544 -31.33 -8.44 3.08
N LYS A 545 -32.03 -8.07 4.16
CA LYS A 545 -33.18 -7.16 4.10
C LYS A 545 -33.29 -6.36 5.39
N ASP A 546 -33.63 -5.07 5.28
CA ASP A 546 -33.86 -4.15 6.41
C ASP A 546 -32.70 -4.11 7.43
N GLY A 547 -31.46 -4.28 6.94
CA GLY A 547 -30.25 -4.30 7.79
C GLY A 547 -29.98 -5.63 8.50
N GLY A 548 -30.83 -6.64 8.31
CA GLY A 548 -30.66 -7.99 8.84
C GLY A 548 -30.22 -9.00 7.77
N VAL A 549 -29.45 -10.00 8.18
CA VAL A 549 -29.00 -11.11 7.32
C VAL A 549 -29.56 -12.43 7.84
N GLY A 550 -30.23 -13.16 6.96
CA GLY A 550 -30.93 -14.41 7.26
C GLY A 550 -30.60 -15.50 6.26
N ALA A 551 -30.63 -16.74 6.72
CA ALA A 551 -30.42 -17.94 5.92
C ALA A 551 -31.58 -18.90 6.10
N SER A 552 -31.90 -19.69 5.07
CA SER A 552 -32.91 -20.74 5.17
C SER A 552 -32.51 -22.02 4.42
N ALA A 553 -33.05 -23.14 4.88
CA ALA A 553 -33.02 -24.39 4.14
C ALA A 553 -34.41 -25.01 4.16
N VAL A 554 -34.89 -25.44 2.99
CA VAL A 554 -36.20 -26.04 2.80
C VAL A 554 -36.02 -27.42 2.18
N LEU A 555 -36.53 -28.43 2.88
CA LEU A 555 -36.65 -29.79 2.37
C LEU A 555 -38.06 -29.96 1.81
N VAL A 556 -38.13 -30.35 0.55
CA VAL A 556 -39.35 -30.61 -0.22
C VAL A 556 -39.41 -32.09 -0.56
N ARG A 557 -40.52 -32.74 -0.21
CA ARG A 557 -40.83 -34.10 -0.64
C ARG A 557 -41.60 -34.08 -1.96
N ARG A 558 -41.53 -35.17 -2.74
CA ARG A 558 -42.22 -35.32 -4.03
C ARG A 558 -43.73 -35.07 -3.97
N ASP A 559 -44.35 -35.34 -2.81
CA ASP A 559 -45.79 -35.09 -2.58
C ASP A 559 -46.15 -33.61 -2.42
N ASN A 560 -45.16 -32.70 -2.34
CA ASN A 560 -45.30 -31.26 -2.06
C ASN A 560 -46.08 -30.90 -0.77
N ALA A 561 -46.50 -31.90 0.01
CA ALA A 561 -47.38 -31.77 1.17
C ALA A 561 -46.57 -31.65 2.47
N HIS A 562 -45.41 -32.29 2.54
CA HIS A 562 -44.56 -32.29 3.74
C HIS A 562 -43.32 -31.44 3.52
N ARG A 563 -43.27 -30.29 4.21
CA ARG A 563 -42.15 -29.34 4.14
C ARG A 563 -41.46 -29.26 5.48
N ARG A 564 -40.13 -29.36 5.48
CA ARG A 564 -39.31 -29.07 6.66
C ARG A 564 -38.41 -27.89 6.38
N THR A 565 -38.58 -26.84 7.15
CA THR A 565 -37.80 -25.61 7.03
C THR A 565 -36.89 -25.44 8.24
N LEU A 566 -35.66 -25.00 7.99
CA LEU A 566 -34.78 -24.39 8.97
C LEU A 566 -34.52 -22.94 8.58
N ARG A 567 -34.45 -22.07 9.59
CA ARG A 567 -34.23 -20.62 9.47
C ARG A 567 -33.21 -20.19 10.51
N LEU A 568 -32.32 -19.30 10.11
CA LEU A 568 -31.35 -18.68 11.00
C LEU A 568 -31.10 -17.22 10.62
N TYR A 569 -31.37 -16.32 11.56
CA TYR A 569 -30.87 -14.95 11.58
C TYR A 569 -29.39 -14.97 11.99
N LEU A 570 -28.51 -14.54 11.09
CA LEU A 570 -27.07 -14.47 11.36
C LEU A 570 -26.74 -13.25 12.22
N GLY A 571 -27.38 -12.11 11.94
CA GLY A 571 -27.10 -10.84 12.60
C GLY A 571 -27.22 -9.65 11.64
N PRO A 572 -26.71 -8.48 12.04
CA PRO A 572 -26.80 -7.27 11.23
C PRO A 572 -25.94 -7.35 9.97
N SER A 573 -26.37 -6.65 8.93
CA SER A 573 -25.64 -6.53 7.67
C SER A 573 -24.38 -5.66 7.77
N THR A 574 -23.99 -5.19 8.94
CA THR A 574 -22.64 -4.64 9.15
C THR A 574 -21.60 -5.75 9.38
N ASP A 575 -22.05 -6.88 9.92
CA ASP A 575 -21.19 -7.94 10.45
C ASP A 575 -21.16 -9.17 9.52
N TYR A 576 -22.27 -9.43 8.80
CA TYR A 576 -22.44 -10.56 7.90
C TYR A 576 -22.94 -10.12 6.53
N GLY A 577 -22.68 -10.91 5.50
CA GLY A 577 -23.24 -10.71 4.16
C GLY A 577 -24.02 -11.92 3.66
N ILE A 578 -24.63 -11.75 2.49
CA ILE A 578 -25.38 -12.81 1.78
C ILE A 578 -24.49 -14.03 1.57
N TYR A 579 -23.21 -13.85 1.20
CA TYR A 579 -22.28 -14.97 0.98
C TYR A 579 -22.13 -15.90 2.20
N GLU A 580 -22.06 -15.36 3.42
CA GLU A 580 -22.04 -16.18 4.63
C GLU A 580 -23.39 -16.88 4.86
N ALA A 581 -24.50 -16.17 4.63
CA ALA A 581 -25.85 -16.71 4.77
C ALA A 581 -26.07 -17.93 3.86
N GLU A 582 -25.60 -17.87 2.62
CA GLU A 582 -25.67 -18.96 1.63
C GLU A 582 -24.95 -20.24 2.09
N ILE A 583 -23.76 -20.08 2.67
CA ILE A 583 -23.01 -21.23 3.18
C ILE A 583 -23.70 -21.80 4.44
N VAL A 584 -24.24 -20.93 5.30
CA VAL A 584 -25.02 -21.34 6.48
C VAL A 584 -26.30 -22.07 6.08
N ALA A 585 -26.98 -21.59 5.03
CA ALA A 585 -28.14 -22.20 4.41
C ALA A 585 -27.81 -23.63 3.94
N ALA A 586 -26.70 -23.80 3.22
CA ALA A 586 -26.21 -25.12 2.82
C ALA A 586 -25.91 -26.04 4.01
N ILE A 587 -25.30 -25.52 5.08
CA ILE A 587 -25.05 -26.28 6.32
C ILE A 587 -26.37 -26.78 6.92
N MET A 588 -27.40 -25.92 7.01
CA MET A 588 -28.73 -26.33 7.45
C MET A 588 -29.36 -27.36 6.51
N GLY A 589 -29.13 -27.25 5.20
CA GLY A 589 -29.55 -28.24 4.22
C GLY A 589 -28.98 -29.64 4.50
N THR A 590 -27.70 -29.73 4.88
CA THR A 590 -27.10 -31.03 5.28
C THR A 590 -27.75 -31.62 6.54
N GLU A 591 -28.24 -30.78 7.45
CA GLU A 591 -28.90 -31.21 8.69
C GLU A 591 -30.32 -31.72 8.43
N LEU A 592 -31.04 -31.10 7.49
CA LEU A 592 -32.32 -31.62 6.99
C LEU A 592 -32.14 -33.01 6.38
N LEU A 593 -31.13 -33.20 5.53
CA LEU A 593 -30.81 -34.51 4.96
C LEU A 593 -30.43 -35.55 6.03
N ARG A 594 -29.65 -35.16 7.04
CA ARG A 594 -29.23 -36.06 8.13
C ARG A 594 -30.40 -36.57 8.96
N THR A 595 -31.43 -35.74 9.15
CA THR A 595 -32.61 -36.05 9.96
C THR A 595 -33.77 -36.57 9.13
N GLU A 596 -33.56 -36.85 7.85
CA GLU A 596 -34.55 -37.46 6.98
C GLU A 596 -34.57 -38.98 7.22
N LYS A 597 -35.78 -39.52 7.44
CA LYS A 597 -35.99 -40.93 7.75
C LYS A 597 -36.04 -41.79 6.48
N ASP A 598 -36.45 -41.20 5.36
CA ASP A 598 -36.53 -41.89 4.08
C ASP A 598 -35.14 -42.05 3.43
N ALA A 599 -34.93 -43.16 2.73
CA ALA A 599 -33.68 -43.42 2.02
C ALA A 599 -33.44 -42.35 0.92
N VAL A 600 -32.44 -41.51 1.14
CA VAL A 600 -31.96 -40.54 0.15
C VAL A 600 -30.91 -41.21 -0.74
N ASN A 601 -31.32 -41.64 -1.93
CA ASN A 601 -30.39 -42.00 -3.00
C ASN A 601 -29.73 -40.71 -3.50
N GLY A 602 -28.43 -40.52 -3.27
CA GLY A 602 -27.73 -39.31 -3.74
C GLY A 602 -28.09 -38.03 -2.98
N PRO A 603 -27.53 -37.78 -1.77
CA PRO A 603 -27.82 -36.55 -1.03
C PRO A 603 -27.40 -35.33 -1.86
N SER A 604 -28.34 -34.40 -2.05
CA SER A 604 -28.12 -33.21 -2.87
C SER A 604 -28.72 -31.97 -2.20
N VAL A 605 -28.03 -30.84 -2.30
CA VAL A 605 -28.47 -29.52 -1.84
C VAL A 605 -28.34 -28.55 -3.00
N ALA A 606 -29.44 -27.86 -3.33
CA ALA A 606 -29.51 -26.85 -4.37
C ALA A 606 -29.26 -25.45 -3.79
N LEU A 607 -28.38 -24.70 -4.43
CA LEU A 607 -27.99 -23.32 -4.09
C LEU A 607 -28.05 -22.46 -5.35
N ASP A 608 -28.40 -21.19 -5.23
CA ASP A 608 -28.33 -20.26 -6.36
C ASP A 608 -27.01 -19.46 -6.42
N ASN A 609 -26.21 -19.53 -5.36
CA ASN A 609 -24.90 -18.89 -5.30
C ASN A 609 -23.76 -19.82 -5.76
N LYS A 610 -23.36 -19.68 -7.03
CA LYS A 610 -22.20 -20.39 -7.62
C LYS A 610 -20.90 -20.17 -6.85
N SER A 611 -20.71 -19.00 -6.22
CA SER A 611 -19.49 -18.71 -5.45
C SER A 611 -19.36 -19.58 -4.20
N SER A 612 -20.48 -19.91 -3.54
CA SER A 612 -20.50 -20.80 -2.37
C SER A 612 -20.13 -22.24 -2.76
N ILE A 613 -20.56 -22.67 -3.94
CA ILE A 613 -20.19 -23.98 -4.53
C ILE A 613 -18.70 -23.98 -4.87
N ASP A 614 -18.21 -22.96 -5.57
CA ASP A 614 -16.79 -22.84 -5.94
C ASP A 614 -15.88 -22.82 -4.70
N ALA A 615 -16.30 -22.17 -3.62
CA ALA A 615 -15.57 -22.14 -2.35
C ALA A 615 -15.41 -23.54 -1.72
N SER A 616 -16.39 -24.42 -1.90
CA SER A 616 -16.31 -25.82 -1.45
C SER A 616 -15.25 -26.64 -2.19
N GLN A 617 -14.86 -26.20 -3.39
CA GLN A 617 -13.84 -26.85 -4.21
C GLN A 617 -12.45 -26.25 -4.00
N GLN A 618 -12.33 -25.13 -3.28
CA GLN A 618 -11.06 -24.43 -3.06
C GLN A 618 -10.33 -24.90 -1.81
N ILE A 619 -9.05 -25.22 -1.97
CA ILE A 619 -8.15 -25.59 -0.85
C ILE A 619 -7.50 -24.37 -0.16
N SER A 620 -7.46 -23.21 -0.82
CA SER A 620 -6.87 -21.98 -0.26
C SER A 620 -7.77 -21.34 0.80
N THR A 621 -7.17 -20.72 1.82
CA THR A 621 -7.90 -19.94 2.83
C THR A 621 -8.42 -18.62 2.27
N ARG A 622 -9.70 -18.32 2.48
CA ARG A 622 -10.32 -17.02 2.24
C ARG A 622 -11.28 -16.70 3.40
N PRO A 623 -11.77 -15.46 3.50
CA PRO A 623 -12.88 -15.13 4.40
C PRO A 623 -14.04 -16.13 4.27
N SER A 624 -14.66 -16.44 5.41
CA SER A 624 -15.84 -17.29 5.59
C SER A 624 -15.63 -18.78 5.27
N HIS A 625 -14.41 -19.18 4.91
CA HIS A 625 -14.07 -20.57 4.61
C HIS A 625 -14.16 -21.51 5.81
N TYR A 626 -14.17 -21.01 7.05
CA TYR A 626 -14.44 -21.84 8.23
C TYR A 626 -15.87 -22.41 8.21
N LEU A 627 -16.84 -21.69 7.62
CA LEU A 627 -18.19 -22.19 7.40
C LEU A 627 -18.18 -23.27 6.31
N THR A 628 -17.45 -23.03 5.23
CA THR A 628 -17.27 -24.04 4.17
C THR A 628 -16.57 -25.30 4.68
N ASP A 629 -15.62 -25.17 5.62
CA ASP A 629 -14.99 -26.32 6.30
C ASP A 629 -16.01 -27.13 7.07
N TYR A 630 -16.85 -26.44 7.84
CA TYR A 630 -17.90 -27.08 8.59
C TYR A 630 -18.91 -27.77 7.65
N LEU A 631 -19.32 -27.12 6.55
CA LEU A 631 -20.16 -27.72 5.52
C LEU A 631 -19.57 -29.03 4.98
N LEU A 632 -18.28 -29.02 4.59
CA LEU A 632 -17.60 -30.21 4.07
C LEU A 632 -17.44 -31.31 5.13
N GLN A 633 -17.23 -30.94 6.40
CA GLN A 633 -17.23 -31.89 7.51
C GLN A 633 -18.60 -32.56 7.66
N ARG A 634 -19.70 -31.80 7.59
CA ARG A 634 -21.06 -32.34 7.63
C ARG A 634 -21.36 -33.24 6.43
N ALA A 635 -20.90 -32.85 5.23
CA ALA A 635 -21.01 -33.65 4.03
C ALA A 635 -20.28 -35.01 4.15
N ALA A 636 -19.09 -35.02 4.78
CA ALA A 636 -18.34 -36.25 5.03
C ALA A 636 -19.06 -37.20 6.00
N VAL A 637 -19.74 -36.67 7.03
CA VAL A 637 -20.54 -37.50 7.96
C VAL A 637 -21.70 -38.18 7.24
N LEU A 638 -22.39 -37.47 6.34
CA LEU A 638 -23.46 -38.04 5.51
C LEU A 638 -22.97 -39.18 4.59
N HIS A 639 -21.70 -39.15 4.19
CA HIS A 639 -21.08 -40.19 3.37
C HIS A 639 -20.81 -41.48 4.15
N VAL A 640 -20.55 -41.40 5.46
CA VAL A 640 -20.07 -42.52 6.31
C VAL A 640 -21.19 -43.20 7.13
N HIS A 641 -22.33 -42.55 7.37
CA HIS A 641 -23.44 -43.13 8.16
C HIS A 641 -24.24 -44.21 7.40
N SER A 642 -23.72 -45.45 7.38
CA SER A 642 -24.52 -46.68 7.34
C SER A 642 -23.94 -47.66 8.35
N THR A 643 -24.65 -47.87 9.45
CA THR A 643 -24.20 -48.65 10.60
C THR A 643 -24.40 -50.16 10.45
N GLU A 644 -24.92 -50.67 9.33
CA GLU A 644 -25.25 -52.11 9.24
C GLU A 644 -24.70 -52.83 8.01
N LYS A 645 -24.29 -52.14 6.95
CA LYS A 645 -23.63 -52.76 5.79
C LYS A 645 -22.56 -51.79 5.25
N LYS A 646 -21.40 -52.29 4.84
CA LYS A 646 -20.29 -51.54 4.18
C LYS A 646 -20.71 -50.96 2.80
N VAL A 647 -21.86 -50.29 2.70
CA VAL A 647 -22.35 -49.63 1.49
C VAL A 647 -21.89 -48.17 1.55
N ARG A 648 -20.88 -47.83 0.74
CA ARG A 648 -20.48 -46.43 0.55
C ARG A 648 -21.65 -45.66 -0.08
N ARG A 649 -22.25 -44.71 0.64
CA ARG A 649 -23.24 -43.80 0.03
C ARG A 649 -22.55 -42.86 -0.96
N PRO A 650 -23.23 -42.38 -2.02
CA PRO A 650 -22.68 -41.33 -2.88
C PRO A 650 -22.34 -40.06 -2.09
N LYS A 651 -21.33 -39.32 -2.53
CA LYS A 651 -20.96 -38.02 -1.95
C LYS A 651 -22.12 -37.02 -2.06
N LEU A 652 -22.20 -36.09 -1.11
CA LEU A 652 -23.10 -34.92 -1.21
C LEU A 652 -22.86 -34.19 -2.53
N THR A 653 -23.92 -33.89 -3.27
CA THR A 653 -23.85 -33.02 -4.46
C THR A 653 -24.38 -31.63 -4.10
N LEU A 654 -23.55 -30.60 -4.29
CA LEU A 654 -23.96 -29.20 -4.25
C LEU A 654 -24.33 -28.79 -5.68
N ARG A 655 -25.63 -28.60 -5.93
CA ARG A 655 -26.17 -28.28 -7.26
C ARG A 655 -26.42 -26.79 -7.37
N TRP A 656 -26.01 -26.19 -8.48
CA TRP A 656 -26.40 -24.82 -8.79
C TRP A 656 -27.79 -24.77 -9.42
N VAL A 657 -28.64 -23.86 -8.96
CA VAL A 657 -29.95 -23.54 -9.56
C VAL A 657 -30.02 -22.04 -9.87
N PRO A 658 -30.72 -21.59 -10.92
CA PRO A 658 -30.85 -20.18 -11.19
C PRO A 658 -31.82 -19.51 -10.21
N GLY A 659 -31.36 -18.45 -9.54
CA GLY A 659 -32.22 -17.61 -8.71
C GLY A 659 -33.27 -16.84 -9.52
N HIS A 660 -34.45 -16.62 -8.92
CA HIS A 660 -35.59 -15.86 -9.47
C HIS A 660 -36.08 -16.34 -10.85
N LYS A 661 -36.08 -17.66 -11.06
CA LYS A 661 -36.54 -18.30 -12.30
C LYS A 661 -37.75 -19.21 -12.10
N GLY A 662 -38.46 -19.10 -10.97
CA GLY A 662 -39.70 -19.84 -10.74
C GLY A 662 -39.48 -21.29 -10.30
N VAL A 663 -38.25 -21.67 -9.94
CA VAL A 663 -37.97 -22.97 -9.31
C VAL A 663 -38.63 -22.98 -7.94
N LYS A 664 -39.77 -23.67 -7.82
CA LYS A 664 -40.65 -23.63 -6.63
C LYS A 664 -39.91 -23.85 -5.31
N GLY A 665 -38.96 -24.77 -5.27
CA GLY A 665 -38.15 -25.03 -4.08
C GLY A 665 -37.21 -23.88 -3.71
N ASN A 666 -36.58 -23.26 -4.71
CA ASN A 666 -35.70 -22.10 -4.53
C ASN A 666 -36.47 -20.85 -4.09
N GLU A 667 -37.62 -20.58 -4.72
CA GLU A 667 -38.49 -19.45 -4.33
C GLU A 667 -39.02 -19.60 -2.89
N LEU A 668 -39.24 -20.85 -2.43
CA LEU A 668 -39.59 -21.11 -1.03
C LEU A 668 -38.40 -20.85 -0.09
N ALA A 669 -37.20 -21.26 -0.46
CA ALA A 669 -36.00 -20.97 0.32
C ALA A 669 -35.76 -19.44 0.42
N ASP A 670 -35.92 -18.70 -0.67
CA ASP A 670 -35.81 -17.23 -0.69
C ASP A 670 -36.85 -16.55 0.20
N LEU A 671 -38.11 -17.00 0.15
CA LEU A 671 -39.15 -16.48 1.04
C LEU A 671 -38.81 -16.69 2.51
N GLU A 672 -38.35 -17.89 2.88
CA GLU A 672 -38.01 -18.22 4.28
C GLU A 672 -36.71 -17.54 4.72
N ALA A 673 -35.76 -17.29 3.81
CA ALA A 673 -34.54 -16.53 4.10
C ALA A 673 -34.87 -15.06 4.37
N LYS A 674 -35.78 -14.46 3.60
CA LYS A 674 -36.34 -13.11 3.83
C LYS A 674 -37.12 -13.01 5.14
N ARG A 675 -37.79 -14.07 5.59
CA ARG A 675 -38.39 -14.10 6.93
C ARG A 675 -37.33 -14.12 8.02
N ALA A 676 -36.29 -14.93 7.85
CA ALA A 676 -35.20 -15.02 8.81
C ALA A 676 -34.47 -13.68 9.04
N THR A 677 -34.49 -12.73 8.09
CA THR A 677 -33.86 -11.40 8.28
C THR A 677 -34.56 -10.56 9.34
N GLN A 678 -35.79 -10.88 9.73
CA GLN A 678 -36.59 -10.11 10.69
C GLN A 678 -36.08 -10.19 12.13
N GLY A 679 -35.20 -11.15 12.43
CA GLY A 679 -34.51 -11.25 13.71
C GLY A 679 -34.51 -12.66 14.29
N ALA A 680 -33.89 -12.80 15.46
CA ALA A 680 -33.68 -14.09 16.10
C ALA A 680 -34.97 -14.81 16.54
N THR A 681 -36.12 -14.11 16.62
CA THR A 681 -37.42 -14.70 16.93
C THR A 681 -37.91 -15.65 15.82
N GLU A 682 -37.47 -15.43 14.58
CA GLU A 682 -37.80 -16.29 13.44
C GLU A 682 -36.88 -17.51 13.33
N ASN A 683 -35.91 -17.65 14.23
CA ASN A 683 -34.97 -18.76 14.21
C ASN A 683 -35.67 -20.09 14.49
N SER A 684 -35.20 -21.14 13.81
CA SER A 684 -35.53 -22.50 14.20
C SER A 684 -34.95 -22.83 15.57
N SER A 685 -35.63 -23.71 16.32
CA SER A 685 -35.15 -24.18 17.62
C SER A 685 -33.70 -24.66 17.55
N ALA A 686 -32.88 -24.27 18.54
CA ALA A 686 -31.48 -24.68 18.64
C ALA A 686 -31.28 -26.21 18.62
N ARG A 687 -32.27 -27.01 19.06
CA ARG A 687 -32.21 -28.47 19.00
C ARG A 687 -32.26 -29.02 17.57
N ARG A 688 -32.77 -28.23 16.62
CA ARG A 688 -32.91 -28.59 15.19
C ARG A 688 -31.76 -28.04 14.34
N LEU A 689 -30.88 -27.22 14.91
CA LEU A 689 -29.76 -26.62 14.21
C LEU A 689 -28.46 -27.40 14.50
N PRO A 690 -27.51 -27.43 13.56
CA PRO A 690 -26.15 -27.93 13.80
C PRO A 690 -25.46 -27.16 14.93
N SER A 691 -24.60 -27.86 15.69
CA SER A 691 -23.94 -27.30 16.88
C SER A 691 -23.19 -25.98 16.66
N LEU A 692 -22.54 -25.79 15.50
CA LEU A 692 -21.90 -24.53 15.14
C LEU A 692 -22.88 -23.35 15.10
N LEU A 693 -24.11 -23.60 14.62
CA LEU A 693 -25.15 -22.59 14.41
C LEU A 693 -25.95 -22.29 15.68
N CYS A 694 -25.70 -23.02 16.78
CA CYS A 694 -26.31 -22.76 18.08
C CYS A 694 -25.58 -21.67 18.88
N ARG A 695 -24.48 -21.12 18.35
CA ARG A 695 -23.69 -20.05 18.96
C ARG A 695 -23.55 -18.89 17.96
N PRO A 696 -23.32 -17.65 18.42
CA PRO A 696 -23.03 -16.54 17.54
C PRO A 696 -21.83 -16.84 16.64
N LEU A 697 -21.99 -16.59 15.34
CA LEU A 697 -20.92 -16.77 14.38
C LEU A 697 -19.85 -15.68 14.54
N PRO A 698 -18.59 -15.96 14.16
CA PRO A 698 -17.58 -14.91 14.02
C PRO A 698 -17.97 -13.87 12.97
N ILE A 699 -17.66 -12.59 13.21
CA ILE A 699 -17.94 -11.50 12.26
C ILE A 699 -17.10 -11.65 10.98
N SER A 700 -17.69 -11.33 9.83
CA SER A 700 -17.05 -11.49 8.52
C SER A 700 -16.03 -10.38 8.26
N ALA A 701 -14.77 -10.76 8.06
CA ALA A 701 -13.72 -9.80 7.71
C ALA A 701 -13.94 -9.22 6.30
N ALA A 702 -14.63 -9.94 5.41
CA ALA A 702 -15.02 -9.43 4.11
C ALA A 702 -16.09 -8.34 4.23
N LYS A 703 -17.15 -8.57 5.03
CA LYS A 703 -18.22 -7.59 5.21
C LYS A 703 -17.74 -6.34 5.92
N VAL A 704 -16.98 -6.46 7.02
CA VAL A 704 -16.39 -5.31 7.73
C VAL A 704 -15.57 -4.41 6.78
N ARG A 705 -14.78 -5.02 5.88
CA ARG A 705 -14.03 -4.25 4.86
C ARG A 705 -14.93 -3.57 3.85
N LEU A 706 -15.98 -4.25 3.39
CA LEU A 706 -16.92 -3.70 2.41
C LEU A 706 -17.68 -2.50 2.99
N THR A 707 -18.25 -2.66 4.19
CA THR A 707 -18.98 -1.62 4.91
C THR A 707 -18.12 -0.38 5.11
N TYR A 708 -16.86 -0.55 5.50
CA TYR A 708 -15.94 0.59 5.67
C TYR A 708 -15.63 1.28 4.33
N VAL A 709 -15.45 0.55 3.24
CA VAL A 709 -15.22 1.15 1.91
C VAL A 709 -16.45 1.91 1.41
N GLN A 710 -17.66 1.43 1.70
CA GLN A 710 -18.90 2.16 1.42
C GLN A 710 -18.96 3.47 2.22
N ALA A 711 -18.72 3.41 3.54
CA ALA A 711 -18.67 4.60 4.39
C ALA A 711 -17.61 5.63 3.94
N LEU A 712 -16.44 5.18 3.48
CA LEU A 712 -15.43 6.07 2.89
C LEU A 712 -15.91 6.73 1.59
N SER A 713 -16.66 6.00 0.77
CA SER A 713 -17.22 6.51 -0.49
C SER A 713 -18.32 7.54 -0.24
N GLU A 714 -19.16 7.30 0.77
CA GLU A 714 -20.17 8.25 1.26
C GLU A 714 -19.50 9.50 1.83
N LYS A 715 -18.47 9.34 2.67
CA LYS A 715 -17.68 10.45 3.22
C LYS A 715 -17.01 11.28 2.11
N ALA A 716 -16.47 10.64 1.09
CA ALA A 716 -15.90 11.32 -0.07
C ALA A 716 -16.97 12.11 -0.85
N THR A 717 -18.14 11.51 -1.04
CA THR A 717 -19.29 12.13 -1.73
C THR A 717 -19.82 13.34 -0.95
N ALA A 718 -20.02 13.20 0.36
CA ALA A 718 -20.44 14.27 1.25
C ALA A 718 -19.40 15.41 1.25
N GLY A 719 -18.11 15.08 1.37
CA GLY A 719 -17.02 16.07 1.32
C GLY A 719 -16.97 16.83 -0.01
N TRP A 720 -17.16 16.15 -1.14
CA TRP A 720 -17.26 16.79 -2.45
C TRP A 720 -18.47 17.73 -2.52
N ARG A 721 -19.66 17.25 -2.17
CA ARG A 721 -20.92 18.03 -2.22
C ARG A 721 -20.90 19.22 -1.27
N ALA A 722 -20.21 19.13 -0.14
CA ALA A 722 -20.02 20.23 0.79
C ALA A 722 -18.97 21.26 0.34
N SER A 723 -18.11 20.92 -0.63
CA SER A 723 -17.11 21.86 -1.14
C SER A 723 -17.74 22.94 -2.04
N VAL A 724 -17.15 24.14 -2.05
CA VAL A 724 -17.62 25.25 -2.91
C VAL A 724 -17.60 24.84 -4.39
N ARG A 725 -16.56 24.13 -4.81
CA ARG A 725 -16.42 23.64 -6.19
C ARG A 725 -17.46 22.56 -6.52
N GLY A 726 -17.66 21.60 -5.61
CA GLY A 726 -18.67 20.56 -5.79
C GLY A 726 -20.07 21.12 -5.91
N ARG A 727 -20.47 22.03 -5.01
CA ARG A 727 -21.78 22.72 -5.10
C ARG A 727 -21.98 23.41 -6.44
N ARG A 728 -20.97 24.14 -6.94
CA ARG A 728 -21.02 24.81 -8.24
C ARG A 728 -21.07 23.83 -9.41
N PHE A 729 -20.48 22.64 -9.28
CA PHE A 729 -20.42 21.65 -10.34
C PHE A 729 -21.68 20.77 -10.43
N LEU A 730 -22.53 20.76 -9.40
CA LEU A 730 -23.79 19.99 -9.40
C LEU A 730 -24.73 20.37 -10.56
N SER A 731 -24.69 21.63 -11.01
CA SER A 731 -25.48 22.09 -12.17
C SER A 731 -25.03 21.45 -13.48
N THR A 732 -23.75 21.06 -13.59
CA THR A 732 -23.18 20.39 -14.77
C THR A 732 -23.30 18.88 -14.67
N ASP A 733 -23.02 18.30 -13.50
CA ASP A 733 -23.09 16.86 -13.28
C ASP A 733 -23.52 16.56 -11.82
N PRO A 734 -24.82 16.37 -11.57
CA PRO A 734 -25.34 16.10 -10.23
C PRO A 734 -24.96 14.70 -9.72
N ALA A 735 -24.55 13.81 -10.62
CA ALA A 735 -24.15 12.45 -10.28
C ALA A 735 -22.68 12.35 -9.84
N LEU A 736 -21.89 13.43 -9.90
CA LEU A 736 -20.48 13.42 -9.52
C LEU A 736 -20.30 13.56 -7.99
N PRO A 737 -19.41 12.79 -7.32
CA PRO A 737 -18.53 11.75 -7.86
C PRO A 737 -19.29 10.46 -8.19
N SER A 738 -19.04 9.91 -9.38
CA SER A 738 -19.51 8.57 -9.73
C SER A 738 -18.65 7.91 -10.79
N PRO A 739 -18.69 6.56 -10.90
CA PRO A 739 -18.03 5.84 -11.97
C PRO A 739 -18.57 6.18 -13.37
N LYS A 740 -19.74 6.82 -13.48
CA LYS A 740 -20.42 7.09 -14.75
C LYS A 740 -19.53 7.89 -15.70
N TYR A 741 -18.90 8.97 -15.23
CA TYR A 741 -18.03 9.79 -16.07
C TYR A 741 -16.88 8.96 -16.69
N MET A 742 -16.15 8.20 -15.87
CA MET A 742 -15.05 7.35 -16.33
C MET A 742 -15.51 6.25 -17.31
N LYS A 743 -16.72 5.71 -17.11
CA LYS A 743 -17.32 4.74 -18.05
C LYS A 743 -17.66 5.41 -19.38
N SER A 744 -18.26 6.59 -19.35
CA SER A 744 -18.71 7.32 -20.55
C SER A 744 -17.56 7.79 -21.43
N ILE A 745 -16.39 8.11 -20.85
CA ILE A 745 -15.21 8.53 -21.65
C ILE A 745 -14.39 7.35 -22.19
N LYS A 746 -14.79 6.10 -21.96
CA LYS A 746 -14.00 4.91 -22.34
C LYS A 746 -13.81 4.79 -23.86
N SER A 747 -14.81 5.23 -24.64
CA SER A 747 -14.75 5.24 -26.11
C SER A 747 -14.01 6.45 -26.68
N LEU A 748 -13.71 7.47 -25.85
CA LEU A 748 -12.99 8.66 -26.29
C LEU A 748 -11.48 8.38 -26.36
N SER A 749 -10.84 8.92 -27.39
CA SER A 749 -9.38 8.98 -27.43
C SER A 749 -8.83 9.84 -26.29
N ARG A 750 -7.54 9.68 -25.99
CA ARG A 750 -6.86 10.40 -24.91
C ARG A 750 -7.01 11.92 -25.01
N ARG A 751 -6.84 12.48 -26.20
CA ARG A 751 -6.98 13.92 -26.46
C ARG A 751 -8.41 14.42 -26.31
N GLN A 752 -9.38 13.62 -26.74
CA GLN A 752 -10.81 13.93 -26.60
C GLN A 752 -11.23 13.94 -25.12
N ALA A 753 -10.78 12.95 -24.35
CA ALA A 753 -11.04 12.91 -22.91
C ALA A 753 -10.38 14.10 -22.19
N ALA A 754 -9.14 14.46 -22.53
CA ALA A 754 -8.42 15.57 -21.91
C ALA A 754 -9.07 16.93 -22.22
N VAL A 755 -9.45 17.20 -23.47
CA VAL A 755 -10.11 18.46 -23.83
C VAL A 755 -11.49 18.56 -23.18
N LEU A 756 -12.26 17.46 -23.14
CA LEU A 756 -13.56 17.41 -22.47
C LEU A 756 -13.43 17.71 -20.97
N PHE A 757 -12.46 17.09 -20.29
CA PHE A 757 -12.21 17.36 -18.87
C PHE A 757 -11.84 18.82 -18.62
N GLN A 758 -10.95 19.39 -19.46
CA GLN A 758 -10.53 20.78 -19.33
C GLN A 758 -11.66 21.78 -19.58
N LEU A 759 -12.52 21.51 -20.57
CA LEU A 759 -13.74 22.28 -20.81
C LEU A 759 -14.70 22.21 -19.62
N ARG A 760 -14.91 21.01 -19.05
CA ARG A 760 -15.75 20.80 -17.86
C ARG A 760 -15.28 21.61 -16.66
N CYS A 761 -13.99 21.61 -16.35
CA CYS A 761 -13.48 22.34 -15.18
C CYS A 761 -13.23 23.83 -15.43
N GLY A 762 -13.30 24.30 -16.68
CA GLY A 762 -12.97 25.68 -17.06
C GLY A 762 -11.47 26.01 -17.01
N HIS A 763 -10.62 25.02 -16.75
CA HIS A 763 -9.16 25.14 -16.81
C HIS A 763 -8.71 24.54 -18.15
N VAL A 764 -8.84 25.35 -19.19
CA VAL A 764 -8.58 25.04 -20.60
C VAL A 764 -7.76 26.18 -21.20
N PRO A 765 -6.90 25.98 -22.21
CA PRO A 765 -6.04 27.02 -22.78
C PRO A 765 -6.82 28.01 -23.69
N LEU A 766 -7.86 28.62 -23.14
CA LEU A 766 -8.55 29.80 -23.67
C LEU A 766 -8.04 31.05 -22.96
N HIS A 767 -8.06 32.21 -23.64
CA HIS A 767 -7.45 33.45 -23.16
C HIS A 767 -7.95 33.89 -21.78
N SER A 768 -9.24 33.69 -21.44
CA SER A 768 -9.73 34.04 -20.10
C SER A 768 -9.00 33.28 -18.98
N HIS A 769 -8.71 31.98 -19.20
CA HIS A 769 -7.94 31.20 -18.24
C HIS A 769 -6.44 31.50 -18.33
N LEU A 770 -5.88 31.58 -19.54
CA LEU A 770 -4.45 31.83 -19.76
C LEU A 770 -4.02 33.18 -19.19
N HIS A 771 -4.83 34.23 -19.33
CA HIS A 771 -4.59 35.54 -18.73
C HIS A 771 -4.55 35.47 -17.20
N ARG A 772 -5.52 34.77 -16.59
CA ARG A 772 -5.58 34.56 -15.13
C ARG A 772 -4.32 33.91 -14.56
N ILE A 773 -3.62 33.11 -15.36
CA ILE A 773 -2.38 32.42 -14.95
C ILE A 773 -1.11 33.07 -15.52
N GLY A 774 -1.21 34.28 -16.08
CA GLY A 774 -0.09 35.05 -16.62
C GLY A 774 0.55 34.46 -17.88
N ARG A 775 -0.22 33.71 -18.69
CA ARG A 775 0.23 33.07 -19.94
C ARG A 775 -0.36 33.68 -21.21
N ALA A 776 -1.26 34.65 -21.08
CA ALA A 776 -1.74 35.48 -22.18
C ALA A 776 -1.78 36.94 -21.70
N PRO A 777 -1.49 37.91 -22.58
CA PRO A 777 -1.47 39.34 -22.21
C PRO A 777 -2.87 39.91 -21.97
N THR A 778 -3.92 39.26 -22.50
CA THR A 778 -5.30 39.73 -22.39
C THR A 778 -6.27 38.54 -22.26
N PRO A 779 -7.40 38.70 -21.56
CA PRO A 779 -8.44 37.67 -21.48
C PRO A 779 -9.35 37.62 -22.71
N THR A 780 -9.27 38.62 -23.60
CA THR A 780 -10.15 38.81 -24.76
C THR A 780 -10.00 37.69 -25.78
N CYS A 781 -11.12 37.26 -26.36
CA CYS A 781 -11.15 36.27 -27.42
C CYS A 781 -10.40 36.75 -28.67
N PRO A 782 -9.36 36.03 -29.12
CA PRO A 782 -8.58 36.43 -30.28
C PRO A 782 -9.32 36.25 -31.60
N ARG A 783 -10.51 35.62 -31.60
CA ARG A 783 -11.30 35.37 -32.81
C ARG A 783 -12.40 36.39 -33.03
N CYS A 784 -13.04 36.88 -31.98
CA CYS A 784 -14.11 37.87 -32.10
C CYS A 784 -13.74 39.26 -31.56
N GLY A 785 -12.72 39.38 -30.70
CA GLY A 785 -12.32 40.66 -30.09
C GLY A 785 -13.27 41.23 -29.04
N ASN A 786 -14.47 40.67 -28.86
CA ASN A 786 -15.59 41.36 -28.20
C ASN A 786 -15.84 40.97 -26.73
N ALA A 787 -15.26 39.86 -26.25
CA ALA A 787 -15.51 39.38 -24.89
C ALA A 787 -14.34 38.53 -24.36
N PRO A 788 -14.24 38.32 -23.04
CA PRO A 788 -13.32 37.35 -22.46
C PRO A 788 -13.56 35.94 -23.00
N GLU A 789 -12.50 35.24 -23.41
CA GLU A 789 -12.58 33.89 -23.96
C GLU A 789 -12.81 32.83 -22.88
N SER A 790 -14.00 32.83 -22.28
CA SER A 790 -14.45 31.82 -21.33
C SER A 790 -14.98 30.57 -22.06
N VAL A 791 -15.15 29.45 -21.35
CA VAL A 791 -15.79 28.24 -21.92
C VAL A 791 -17.22 28.54 -22.39
N LEU A 792 -17.97 29.33 -21.61
CA LEU A 792 -19.31 29.78 -21.99
C LEU A 792 -19.26 30.58 -23.29
N HIS A 793 -18.34 31.54 -23.39
CA HIS A 793 -18.19 32.36 -24.59
C HIS A 793 -17.81 31.50 -25.80
N PHE A 794 -16.79 30.67 -25.67
CA PHE A 794 -16.33 29.78 -26.71
C PHE A 794 -17.49 28.90 -27.21
N LEU A 795 -18.12 28.12 -26.32
CA LEU A 795 -19.12 27.12 -26.70
C LEU A 795 -20.46 27.71 -27.13
N LEU A 796 -20.91 28.82 -26.55
CA LEU A 796 -22.29 29.31 -26.74
C LEU A 796 -22.42 30.68 -27.40
N THR A 797 -21.51 31.64 -27.17
CA THR A 797 -21.77 33.04 -27.56
C THR A 797 -20.79 33.68 -28.55
N CYS A 798 -19.65 33.05 -28.83
CA CYS A 798 -18.63 33.62 -29.71
C CYS A 798 -19.10 33.70 -31.18
N PRO A 799 -19.30 34.90 -31.77
CA PRO A 799 -19.85 35.02 -33.12
C PRO A 799 -18.94 34.40 -34.19
N ALA A 800 -17.61 34.44 -33.99
CA ALA A 800 -16.62 33.82 -34.87
C ALA A 800 -16.76 32.29 -35.00
N HIS A 801 -17.52 31.65 -34.12
CA HIS A 801 -17.80 30.21 -34.15
C HIS A 801 -19.27 29.88 -34.46
N GLY A 802 -20.06 30.85 -34.91
CA GLY A 802 -21.49 30.69 -35.22
C GLY A 802 -21.77 29.53 -36.18
N ASN A 803 -21.05 29.46 -37.31
CA ASN A 803 -21.25 28.42 -38.33
C ASN A 803 -20.94 27.01 -37.80
N ALA A 804 -19.85 26.84 -37.07
CA ALA A 804 -19.51 25.55 -36.46
C ALA A 804 -20.55 25.15 -35.40
N ARG A 805 -21.04 26.11 -34.60
CA ARG A 805 -22.08 25.87 -33.60
C ARG A 805 -23.39 25.44 -34.26
N ALA A 806 -23.78 26.12 -35.33
CA ALA A 806 -24.98 25.82 -36.10
C ALA A 806 -24.90 24.41 -36.72
N ARG A 807 -23.75 24.05 -37.29
CA ARG A 807 -23.54 22.74 -37.93
C ARG A 807 -23.57 21.57 -36.97
N TYR A 808 -22.95 21.71 -35.79
CA TYR A 808 -22.71 20.55 -34.91
C TYR A 808 -23.58 20.52 -33.66
N LEU A 809 -24.08 21.66 -33.18
CA LEU A 809 -24.85 21.72 -31.92
C LEU A 809 -26.35 22.00 -32.11
N SER A 810 -26.77 22.59 -33.24
CA SER A 810 -28.21 22.91 -33.45
C SER A 810 -29.12 21.69 -33.49
N GLY A 811 -28.63 20.55 -34.01
CA GLY A 811 -29.38 19.29 -34.04
C GLY A 811 -29.78 18.76 -32.66
N MET A 812 -29.18 19.28 -31.59
CA MET A 812 -29.52 18.94 -30.20
C MET A 812 -30.66 19.80 -29.61
N GLY A 813 -31.19 20.77 -30.36
CA GLY A 813 -32.26 21.65 -29.90
C GLY A 813 -31.85 22.50 -28.69
N ARG A 814 -32.72 22.56 -27.67
CA ARG A 814 -32.45 23.34 -26.43
C ARG A 814 -31.16 22.89 -25.72
N ARG A 815 -30.82 21.61 -25.77
CA ARG A 815 -29.63 21.04 -25.11
C ARG A 815 -28.33 21.52 -25.75
N GLY A 816 -28.33 21.84 -27.04
CA GLY A 816 -27.19 22.44 -27.74
C GLY A 816 -26.91 23.89 -27.35
N ARG A 817 -27.82 24.53 -26.62
CA ARG A 817 -27.73 25.90 -26.12
C ARG A 817 -27.52 25.98 -24.60
N ASP A 818 -27.43 24.84 -23.92
CA ASP A 818 -27.23 24.76 -22.48
C ASP A 818 -25.82 24.25 -22.17
N LEU A 819 -25.07 25.01 -21.37
CA LEU A 819 -23.68 24.69 -21.06
C LEU A 819 -23.58 23.39 -20.25
N SER A 820 -24.50 23.22 -19.29
CA SER A 820 -24.54 22.04 -18.42
C SER A 820 -24.85 20.78 -19.20
N ALA A 821 -25.81 20.82 -20.14
CA ALA A 821 -26.11 19.70 -21.01
C ALA A 821 -24.91 19.32 -21.89
N LEU A 822 -24.29 20.29 -22.58
CA LEU A 822 -23.13 20.04 -23.44
C LEU A 822 -21.97 19.38 -22.71
N LEU A 823 -21.68 19.84 -21.49
CA LEU A 823 -20.54 19.37 -20.71
C LEU A 823 -20.88 18.14 -19.86
N GLY A 824 -22.14 17.98 -19.45
CA GLY A 824 -22.64 17.00 -18.49
C GLY A 824 -23.13 15.70 -19.10
N THR A 825 -23.77 15.73 -20.28
CA THR A 825 -24.43 14.54 -20.83
C THR A 825 -23.57 13.80 -21.88
N PRO A 826 -23.34 12.47 -21.72
CA PRO A 826 -22.47 11.71 -22.62
C PRO A 826 -22.83 11.76 -24.10
N ASP A 827 -24.12 11.85 -24.42
CA ASP A 827 -24.63 11.92 -25.80
C ASP A 827 -24.28 13.25 -26.49
N ALA A 828 -24.01 14.31 -25.72
CA ALA A 828 -23.59 15.61 -26.24
C ALA A 828 -22.10 15.67 -26.61
N TRP A 829 -21.28 14.75 -26.09
CA TRP A 829 -19.83 14.87 -26.20
C TRP A 829 -19.31 14.63 -27.62
N GLN A 830 -19.93 13.74 -28.38
CA GLN A 830 -19.57 13.50 -29.79
C GLN A 830 -19.82 14.76 -30.65
N PRO A 831 -21.04 15.34 -30.66
CA PRO A 831 -21.29 16.65 -31.29
C PRO A 831 -20.36 17.77 -30.79
N LEU A 832 -20.14 17.85 -29.48
CA LEU A 832 -19.25 18.84 -28.87
C LEU A 832 -17.82 18.72 -29.37
N LEU A 833 -17.27 17.50 -29.45
CA LEU A 833 -15.90 17.27 -29.93
C LEU A 833 -15.76 17.60 -31.42
N ARG A 834 -16.78 17.33 -32.25
CA ARG A 834 -16.83 17.78 -33.65
C ARG A 834 -16.83 19.31 -33.76
N TYR A 835 -17.63 19.98 -32.92
CA TYR A 835 -17.61 21.44 -32.81
C TYR A 835 -16.20 21.96 -32.47
N VAL A 836 -15.59 21.43 -31.41
CA VAL A 836 -14.25 21.84 -30.96
C VAL A 836 -13.21 21.63 -32.06
N GLY A 837 -13.23 20.47 -32.73
CA GLY A 837 -12.34 20.16 -33.86
C GLY A 837 -12.50 21.16 -35.01
N ALA A 838 -13.73 21.44 -35.42
CA ALA A 838 -14.04 22.36 -36.51
C ALA A 838 -13.59 23.81 -36.24
N THR A 839 -13.62 24.26 -34.97
CA THR A 839 -13.11 25.61 -34.63
C THR A 839 -11.61 25.76 -34.80
N ARG A 840 -10.86 24.64 -34.78
CA ARG A 840 -9.40 24.56 -34.69
C ARG A 840 -8.77 25.38 -33.55
N ARG A 841 -9.58 25.93 -32.63
CA ARG A 841 -9.11 26.86 -31.58
C ARG A 841 -8.11 26.21 -30.62
N LEU A 842 -8.29 24.93 -30.34
CA LEU A 842 -7.49 24.16 -29.38
C LEU A 842 -6.52 23.17 -30.06
N VAL A 843 -6.36 23.27 -31.39
CA VAL A 843 -5.57 22.30 -32.19
C VAL A 843 -4.09 22.27 -31.80
N HIS A 844 -3.50 23.42 -31.47
CA HIS A 844 -2.10 23.50 -31.03
C HIS A 844 -1.84 22.74 -29.71
N THR A 845 -2.86 22.61 -28.86
CA THR A 845 -2.71 21.94 -27.55
C THR A 845 -3.08 20.47 -27.61
N PHE A 846 -4.11 20.07 -28.35
CA PHE A 846 -4.63 18.70 -28.32
C PHE A 846 -4.49 17.94 -29.64
N GLY A 847 -4.05 18.60 -30.71
CA GLY A 847 -4.18 18.09 -32.07
C GLY A 847 -5.64 18.13 -32.55
N ASP A 848 -5.94 17.40 -33.62
CA ASP A 848 -7.32 17.21 -34.06
C ASP A 848 -8.06 16.28 -33.09
N VAL A 849 -9.17 16.78 -32.54
CA VAL A 849 -10.05 16.08 -31.59
C VAL A 849 -11.34 15.61 -32.24
N THR A 850 -11.52 15.85 -33.54
CA THR A 850 -12.70 15.43 -34.30
C THR A 850 -12.84 13.91 -34.23
N PRO A 851 -13.98 13.38 -33.75
CA PRO A 851 -14.24 11.94 -33.79
C PRO A 851 -14.24 11.41 -35.22
N GLN A 852 -13.54 10.29 -35.44
CA GLN A 852 -13.58 9.56 -36.71
C GLN A 852 -15.00 8.98 -36.89
N GLN A 853 -15.56 9.05 -38.11
CA GLN A 853 -16.81 8.35 -38.42
C GLN A 853 -16.53 6.84 -38.43
N ASP A 854 -17.28 6.08 -37.64
CA ASP A 854 -17.24 4.61 -37.72
C ASP A 854 -17.79 4.19 -39.08
N SER A 855 -16.91 3.76 -39.98
CA SER A 855 -17.24 3.20 -41.31
C SER A 855 -18.05 1.89 -41.26
N ARG A 856 -18.43 1.41 -40.06
CA ARG A 856 -19.24 0.20 -39.85
C ARG A 856 -20.74 0.47 -39.70
N ALA A 857 -21.17 1.72 -39.51
CA ALA A 857 -22.58 2.04 -39.28
C ALA A 857 -23.39 2.30 -40.57
N GLU A 858 -22.75 2.39 -41.75
CA GLU A 858 -23.42 2.57 -43.04
C GLU A 858 -23.77 1.26 -43.76
N ALA A 859 -23.32 0.10 -43.26
CA ALA A 859 -23.65 -1.20 -43.87
C ALA A 859 -25.08 -1.69 -43.53
N GLU A 860 -25.79 -1.03 -42.62
CA GLU A 860 -27.20 -1.28 -42.33
C GLU A 860 -28.02 -0.04 -42.66
N GLY A 861 -28.21 0.21 -43.96
CA GLY A 861 -29.18 1.18 -44.44
C GLY A 861 -30.60 0.83 -43.98
N PRO A 862 -31.50 1.83 -43.84
CA PRO A 862 -32.85 1.61 -43.35
C PRO A 862 -33.61 0.71 -44.32
N ARG A 863 -33.99 -0.49 -43.88
CA ARG A 863 -34.97 -1.31 -44.60
C ARG A 863 -36.29 -0.54 -44.65
N CYS A 864 -36.57 0.07 -45.80
CA CYS A 864 -37.89 0.57 -46.16
C CYS A 864 -38.93 -0.54 -45.93
N ARG A 865 -39.77 -0.38 -44.90
CA ARG A 865 -41.01 -1.14 -44.80
C ARG A 865 -42.01 -0.48 -45.74
N ASN A 866 -42.22 -1.09 -46.89
CA ASN A 866 -43.39 -0.83 -47.73
C ASN A 866 -44.65 -1.05 -46.89
N ARG A 867 -45.42 0.03 -46.70
CA ARG A 867 -46.83 -0.05 -46.32
C ARG A 867 -47.61 -0.41 -47.59
N ALA A 868 -48.16 -1.61 -47.63
CA ALA A 868 -49.28 -1.92 -48.50
C ALA A 868 -50.58 -1.71 -47.69
N SER A 869 -51.41 -0.79 -48.17
CA SER A 869 -52.88 -0.77 -48.17
C SER A 869 -53.66 -1.18 -46.91
N ARG A 870 -54.25 -0.19 -46.24
CA ARG A 870 -55.69 0.09 -46.34
C ARG A 870 -55.89 1.59 -46.46
#